data_AF-A0A1J5J542-F1
#
_entry.id   AF-A0A1J5J542-F1
#
_cell.length_a   1.000
_cell.length_b   1.000
_cell.length_c   1.000
_cell.angle_alpha   90.00
_cell.angle_beta   90.00
_cell.angle_gamma   90.00
#
_symmetry.space_group_name_H-M   'P 1'
#
loop_
_entity.id
_entity.type
_entity.pdbx_description
1 polymer ?
#
loop_
_entity_poly.entity_id
_entity_poly.type
_entity_poly.pdbx_seq_one_letter_code
_entity_poly.pdbx_strand_id
1 'polypeptide(L)'
;MEKNTKFVNFFDELGKEDVPLVGGKGANLGEMFGTKIPVPEGFVVNVNAYKNFLSTNQGIKEEISKILAETDIHNSAMLEQNTRKIRELIMSVKMPQEISDEIKKAYHKLCGQNDTFVAVRSSATAEDLAEASFAGQQDTYLNIIGEDNVVYNVQKCWASLFTGRATFYRTEQKFDHMQTYLAVVVQRMINSQVSGVMFTASPITGEDVIIIEAAYGLGEFVVGGVVTPDTYLVDKKTTNIIDKKISIQKIGLVKKDGITKQVDINEIYQNAQKLSDDKIKKLADVGKLIEQHYKAPIDIEWCEEYGKIYVVQARPITTIKKEGVEGEKVKEETDEETKANKETNEKKVLLSGFGVSMGIASGIVKIVRDTSELSVIKMGDILVTRMTTPDMVPVMKKASAIITDEGGMTCHAAIVARELEIPCIVGTKTATKELTNESTITVDGKKGLIYEGRIALEGAKKKVKKDAEEQQVQQIMIHSLLITSTEIKGNVDFKEVAEKAVEAGADGVGLLRSEHMFLEIGEHPKKLIEENRKEELVTKIMNGIRDVADVMYPRPVWYRTLDLKTDEFKALKGGENEPEEANPMIGWRGIRRSIDEVEVLKCEFEAIRRLRDDDRLTNIGVMLPMIQHPSEIRKAKELASDIGLDPDKMDFGMMVEIPAAALIIDDFIKEGISFISFGTNDLTQFTLALDRNSAHVAKLYNEHHPAVLKLIDMVIKACKENNVKTSICGQAGSDPKMVEKLIIMGIDSVSANIDAIETIRRVAARVENKLLIESARKNFMDKRINFNKE
;
A
#
# COMPACT_ATOMS: atom_id res chain seq x y z
N MET A 1 27.09 -18.08 -24.92
CA MET A 1 27.06 -19.53 -24.65
C MET A 1 28.05 -19.95 -23.55
N GLU A 2 29.24 -19.35 -23.42
CA GLU A 2 30.22 -19.70 -22.36
C GLU A 2 29.82 -19.32 -20.91
N LYS A 3 28.95 -18.33 -20.69
CA LYS A 3 28.51 -17.94 -19.33
C LYS A 3 27.72 -19.05 -18.60
N ASN A 4 26.99 -19.89 -19.34
CA ASN A 4 26.08 -20.89 -18.75
C ASN A 4 26.77 -22.16 -18.25
N THR A 5 28.07 -22.34 -18.53
CA THR A 5 28.83 -23.54 -18.15
C THR A 5 29.72 -23.34 -16.93
N LYS A 6 29.84 -22.12 -16.42
CA LYS A 6 30.63 -21.77 -15.21
C LYS A 6 29.72 -21.68 -13.99
N PHE A 7 30.27 -21.89 -12.79
CA PHE A 7 29.55 -21.69 -11.52
C PHE A 7 29.77 -20.28 -10.94
N VAL A 8 30.81 -19.58 -11.39
CA VAL A 8 31.16 -18.23 -10.92
C VAL A 8 31.27 -17.25 -12.08
N ASN A 9 30.74 -16.03 -11.87
CA ASN A 9 30.84 -14.92 -12.81
C ASN A 9 31.34 -13.66 -12.10
N PHE A 10 32.35 -12.98 -12.65
CA PHE A 10 32.82 -11.70 -12.11
C PHE A 10 31.89 -10.55 -12.50
N PHE A 11 31.87 -9.45 -11.73
CA PHE A 11 30.98 -8.32 -12.03
C PHE A 11 31.21 -7.71 -13.42
N ASP A 12 32.45 -7.70 -13.93
CA ASP A 12 32.78 -7.24 -15.28
C ASP A 12 32.23 -8.14 -16.40
N GLU A 13 31.79 -9.35 -16.06
CA GLU A 13 31.14 -10.28 -16.98
C GLU A 13 29.61 -10.14 -16.95
N LEU A 14 29.01 -9.34 -16.07
CA LEU A 14 27.56 -9.35 -15.77
C LEU A 14 26.86 -8.06 -16.19
N GLY A 15 25.57 -8.16 -16.53
CA GLY A 15 24.69 -7.01 -16.76
C GLY A 15 23.24 -7.30 -16.42
N LYS A 16 22.34 -6.33 -16.68
CA LYS A 16 20.92 -6.41 -16.32
C LYS A 16 20.18 -7.65 -16.86
N GLU A 17 20.57 -8.17 -18.02
CA GLU A 17 19.93 -9.35 -18.63
C GLU A 17 20.28 -10.67 -17.92
N ASP A 18 21.28 -10.67 -17.03
CA ASP A 18 21.75 -11.87 -16.33
C ASP A 18 20.96 -12.17 -15.03
N VAL A 19 19.88 -11.44 -14.72
CA VAL A 19 19.04 -11.66 -13.51
C VAL A 19 18.64 -13.13 -13.29
N PRO A 20 18.21 -13.92 -14.30
CA PRO A 20 17.88 -15.33 -14.11
C PRO A 20 19.07 -16.19 -13.67
N LEU A 21 20.30 -15.74 -13.92
CA LEU A 21 21.54 -16.46 -13.62
C LEU A 21 22.16 -16.04 -12.28
N VAL A 22 22.17 -14.74 -11.98
CA VAL A 22 22.88 -14.16 -10.82
C VAL A 22 21.98 -13.46 -9.81
N GLY A 23 20.67 -13.51 -10.00
CA GLY A 23 19.70 -12.80 -9.18
C GLY A 23 19.75 -11.28 -9.37
N GLY A 24 18.80 -10.61 -8.73
CA GLY A 24 18.61 -9.17 -8.87
C GLY A 24 19.82 -8.31 -8.47
N LYS A 25 20.35 -8.56 -7.26
CA LYS A 25 21.50 -7.82 -6.74
C LYS A 25 22.76 -8.06 -7.54
N GLY A 26 23.02 -9.31 -7.92
CA GLY A 26 24.18 -9.70 -8.72
C GLY A 26 24.18 -9.03 -10.10
N ALA A 27 23.02 -9.00 -10.77
CA ALA A 27 22.87 -8.34 -12.07
C ALA A 27 23.04 -6.82 -11.95
N ASN A 28 22.43 -6.19 -10.94
CA ASN A 28 22.56 -4.74 -10.71
C ASN A 28 24.00 -4.33 -10.36
N LEU A 29 24.72 -5.13 -9.56
CA LEU A 29 26.13 -4.87 -9.26
C LEU A 29 27.00 -4.99 -10.51
N GLY A 30 26.76 -5.99 -11.37
CA GLY A 30 27.44 -6.12 -12.66
C GLY A 30 27.19 -4.93 -13.59
N GLU A 31 25.91 -4.56 -13.74
CA GLU A 31 25.48 -3.41 -14.55
C GLU A 31 26.19 -2.12 -14.10
N MET A 32 26.25 -1.85 -12.79
CA MET A 32 26.93 -0.67 -12.26
C MET A 32 28.46 -0.75 -12.42
N PHE A 33 29.07 -1.93 -12.22
CA PHE A 33 30.52 -2.12 -12.30
C PHE A 33 31.06 -1.80 -13.70
N GLY A 34 30.27 -2.06 -14.76
CA GLY A 34 30.60 -1.71 -16.14
C GLY A 34 30.59 -0.20 -16.46
N THR A 35 30.32 0.66 -15.48
CA THR A 35 30.16 2.12 -15.68
C THR A 35 31.19 2.94 -14.89
N LYS A 36 30.95 4.25 -14.72
CA LYS A 36 31.77 5.15 -13.88
C LYS A 36 31.39 5.11 -12.40
N ILE A 37 30.46 4.24 -11.98
CA ILE A 37 29.99 4.11 -10.61
C ILE A 37 31.04 3.35 -9.77
N PRO A 38 31.44 3.85 -8.59
CA PRO A 38 32.48 3.21 -7.78
C PRO A 38 31.94 2.00 -7.01
N VAL A 39 31.83 0.85 -7.67
CA VAL A 39 31.39 -0.41 -7.06
C VAL A 39 32.60 -1.23 -6.59
N PRO A 40 32.63 -1.77 -5.36
CA PRO A 40 33.68 -2.69 -4.94
C PRO A 40 33.71 -3.95 -5.80
N GLU A 41 34.91 -4.40 -6.16
CA GLU A 41 35.14 -5.61 -6.93
C GLU A 41 34.52 -6.85 -6.27
N GLY A 42 34.09 -7.81 -7.08
CA GLY A 42 33.47 -9.03 -6.59
C GLY A 42 33.07 -9.97 -7.71
N PHE A 43 32.44 -11.08 -7.30
CA PHE A 43 31.92 -12.10 -8.18
C PHE A 43 30.61 -12.66 -7.62
N VAL A 44 29.86 -13.36 -8.46
CA VAL A 44 28.62 -14.04 -8.09
C VAL A 44 28.79 -15.53 -8.30
N VAL A 45 28.49 -16.30 -7.26
CA VAL A 45 28.22 -17.73 -7.36
C VAL A 45 26.80 -17.89 -7.89
N ASN A 46 26.69 -18.31 -9.14
CA ASN A 46 25.43 -18.26 -9.88
C ASN A 46 24.47 -19.39 -9.50
N VAL A 47 23.22 -19.31 -10.00
CA VAL A 47 22.19 -20.30 -9.68
C VAL A 47 22.50 -21.73 -10.16
N ASN A 48 23.38 -21.90 -11.15
CA ASN A 48 23.78 -23.23 -11.61
C ASN A 48 24.63 -23.95 -10.58
N ALA A 49 25.43 -23.22 -9.79
CA ALA A 49 26.16 -23.78 -8.65
C ALA A 49 25.18 -24.36 -7.62
N TYR A 50 24.13 -23.61 -7.28
CA TYR A 50 23.12 -24.08 -6.32
C TYR A 50 22.31 -25.27 -6.86
N LYS A 51 21.90 -25.24 -8.14
CA LYS A 51 21.25 -26.37 -8.81
C LYS A 51 22.14 -27.61 -8.80
N ASN A 52 23.44 -27.46 -9.10
CA ASN A 52 24.39 -28.55 -9.10
C ASN A 52 24.54 -29.12 -7.67
N PHE A 53 24.75 -28.27 -6.66
CA PHE A 53 24.81 -28.66 -5.24
C PHE A 53 23.61 -29.52 -4.80
N LEU A 54 22.39 -29.14 -5.18
CA LEU A 54 21.17 -29.91 -4.87
C LEU A 54 21.07 -31.22 -5.65
N SER A 55 21.62 -31.29 -6.86
CA SER A 55 21.52 -32.47 -7.74
C SER A 55 22.60 -33.52 -7.50
N THR A 56 23.82 -33.12 -7.14
CA THR A 56 24.97 -34.03 -6.94
C THR A 56 24.94 -34.72 -5.58
N ASN A 57 24.26 -34.12 -4.60
CA ASN A 57 24.09 -34.69 -3.28
C ASN A 57 22.79 -35.49 -3.22
N GLN A 58 22.88 -36.81 -3.41
CA GLN A 58 21.73 -37.72 -3.45
C GLN A 58 20.82 -37.56 -2.22
N GLY A 59 19.52 -37.39 -2.47
CA GLY A 59 18.49 -37.40 -1.43
C GLY A 59 18.20 -36.06 -0.76
N ILE A 60 19.06 -35.04 -0.92
CA ILE A 60 18.85 -33.76 -0.23
C ILE A 60 17.57 -33.08 -0.72
N LYS A 61 17.32 -33.13 -2.03
CA LYS A 61 16.17 -32.48 -2.66
C LYS A 61 14.86 -33.13 -2.22
N GLU A 62 14.85 -34.45 -2.15
CA GLU A 62 13.71 -35.27 -1.74
C GLU A 62 13.40 -35.07 -0.25
N GLU A 63 14.42 -35.05 0.61
CA GLU A 63 14.25 -34.86 2.05
C GLU A 63 13.76 -33.45 2.39
N ILE A 64 14.29 -32.41 1.73
CA ILE A 64 13.78 -31.04 1.88
C ILE A 64 12.30 -30.97 1.47
N SER A 65 11.95 -31.58 0.33
CA SER A 65 10.56 -31.58 -0.17
C SER A 65 9.61 -32.29 0.79
N LYS A 66 10.05 -33.40 1.39
CA LYS A 66 9.28 -34.15 2.40
C LYS A 66 9.04 -33.32 3.66
N ILE A 67 10.10 -32.71 4.21
CA ILE A 67 9.98 -31.87 5.41
C ILE A 67 9.03 -30.69 5.13
N LEU A 68 9.14 -30.05 3.97
CA LEU A 68 8.23 -28.96 3.59
C LEU A 68 6.78 -29.41 3.43
N ALA A 69 6.53 -30.58 2.82
CA ALA A 69 5.18 -31.12 2.65
C ALA A 69 4.48 -31.44 3.98
N GLU A 70 5.26 -31.82 5.00
CA GLU A 70 4.77 -32.08 6.36
C GLU A 70 4.67 -30.81 7.22
N THR A 71 5.13 -29.65 6.74
CA THR A 71 5.19 -28.41 7.53
C THR A 71 3.90 -27.60 7.41
N ASP A 72 3.19 -27.41 8.54
CA ASP A 72 2.13 -26.42 8.65
C ASP A 72 2.73 -25.01 8.85
N ILE A 73 2.56 -24.15 7.86
CA ILE A 73 3.08 -22.78 7.87
C ILE A 73 2.37 -21.85 8.87
N HIS A 74 1.15 -22.17 9.30
CA HIS A 74 0.41 -21.38 10.29
C HIS A 74 0.73 -21.79 11.73
N ASN A 75 1.50 -22.87 11.91
CA ASN A 75 2.04 -23.28 13.20
C ASN A 75 3.51 -22.82 13.33
N SER A 76 3.72 -21.68 14.00
CA SER A 76 5.04 -21.05 14.11
C SER A 76 6.12 -21.95 14.72
N ALA A 77 5.76 -22.77 15.73
CA ALA A 77 6.70 -23.68 16.38
C ALA A 77 7.13 -24.82 15.44
N MET A 78 6.18 -25.40 14.70
CA MET A 78 6.44 -26.46 13.74
C MET A 78 7.25 -25.94 12.55
N LEU A 79 6.89 -24.77 12.03
CA LEU A 79 7.59 -24.09 10.95
C LEU A 79 9.06 -23.85 11.30
N GLU A 80 9.35 -23.25 12.46
CA GLU A 80 10.74 -22.98 12.87
C GLU A 80 11.53 -24.28 13.10
N GLN A 81 10.90 -25.30 13.70
CA GLN A 81 11.53 -26.61 13.89
C GLN A 81 11.89 -27.28 12.56
N ASN A 82 10.96 -27.34 11.60
CA ASN A 82 11.17 -28.02 10.33
C ASN A 82 12.13 -27.25 9.41
N THR A 83 12.03 -25.92 9.37
CA THR A 83 12.97 -25.06 8.62
C THR A 83 14.38 -25.09 9.21
N ARG A 84 14.53 -25.23 10.54
CA ARG A 84 15.82 -25.51 11.17
C ARG A 84 16.41 -26.85 10.72
N LYS A 85 15.63 -27.93 10.66
CA LYS A 85 16.10 -29.23 10.15
C LYS A 85 16.61 -29.11 8.72
N ILE A 86 15.91 -28.37 7.85
CA ILE A 86 16.33 -28.14 6.47
C ILE A 86 17.67 -27.39 6.42
N ARG A 87 17.85 -26.34 7.23
CA ARG A 87 19.11 -25.59 7.31
C ARG A 87 20.27 -26.47 7.78
N GLU A 88 20.05 -27.27 8.82
CA GLU A 88 21.04 -28.23 9.34
C GLU A 88 21.39 -29.29 8.28
N LEU A 89 20.39 -29.79 7.54
CA LEU A 89 20.60 -30.72 6.43
C LEU A 89 21.48 -30.11 5.34
N ILE A 90 21.17 -28.89 4.88
CA ILE A 90 21.97 -28.18 3.87
C ILE A 90 23.41 -27.98 4.34
N MET A 91 23.63 -27.63 5.61
CA MET A 91 24.97 -27.43 6.16
C MET A 91 25.75 -28.74 6.41
N SER A 92 25.05 -29.87 6.60
CA SER A 92 25.68 -31.16 6.84
C SER A 92 26.28 -31.80 5.58
N VAL A 93 25.81 -31.38 4.41
CA VAL A 93 26.22 -31.92 3.11
C VAL A 93 27.52 -31.26 2.65
N LYS A 94 28.43 -32.04 2.05
CA LYS A 94 29.70 -31.53 1.55
C LYS A 94 29.50 -30.76 0.24
N MET A 95 30.10 -29.57 0.13
CA MET A 95 30.19 -28.83 -1.13
C MET A 95 30.89 -29.67 -2.21
N PRO A 96 30.29 -29.85 -3.41
CA PRO A 96 30.96 -30.49 -4.54
C PRO A 96 32.31 -29.84 -4.84
N GLN A 97 33.32 -30.67 -5.13
CA GLN A 97 34.70 -30.20 -5.29
C GLN A 97 34.83 -29.19 -6.44
N GLU A 98 34.12 -29.42 -7.55
CA GLU A 98 34.14 -28.51 -8.72
C GLU A 98 33.65 -27.11 -8.37
N ILE A 99 32.54 -27.00 -7.62
CA ILE A 99 31.99 -25.72 -7.16
C ILE A 99 32.95 -25.05 -6.17
N SER A 100 33.44 -25.81 -5.19
CA SER A 100 34.37 -25.32 -4.17
C SER A 100 35.63 -24.75 -4.82
N ASP A 101 36.26 -25.49 -5.73
CA ASP A 101 37.49 -25.08 -6.41
C ASP A 101 37.28 -23.82 -7.26
N GLU A 102 36.12 -23.67 -7.91
CA GLU A 102 35.81 -22.48 -8.71
C GLU A 102 35.61 -21.25 -7.83
N ILE A 103 34.91 -21.38 -6.69
CA ILE A 103 34.76 -20.30 -5.69
C ILE A 103 36.12 -19.89 -5.13
N LYS A 104 36.96 -20.87 -4.76
CA LYS A 104 38.31 -20.63 -4.23
C LYS A 104 39.21 -19.90 -5.24
N LYS A 105 39.20 -20.35 -6.51
CA LYS A 105 39.92 -19.67 -7.60
C LYS A 105 39.45 -18.23 -7.80
N ALA A 106 38.14 -17.99 -7.76
CA ALA A 106 37.58 -16.65 -7.89
C ALA A 106 37.97 -15.75 -6.71
N TYR A 107 37.93 -16.27 -5.48
CA TYR A 107 38.37 -15.56 -4.28
C TYR A 107 39.87 -15.20 -4.34
N HIS A 108 40.74 -16.12 -4.75
CA HIS A 108 42.16 -15.81 -4.93
C HIS A 108 42.41 -14.74 -6.00
N LYS A 109 41.67 -14.79 -7.11
CA LYS A 109 41.73 -13.75 -8.14
C LYS A 109 41.29 -12.39 -7.60
N LEU A 110 40.26 -12.35 -6.74
CA LEU A 110 39.80 -11.12 -6.08
C LEU A 110 40.81 -10.59 -5.04
N CYS A 111 41.50 -11.47 -4.31
CA CYS A 111 42.47 -11.12 -3.27
C CYS A 111 43.79 -10.56 -3.83
N GLY A 112 44.20 -11.01 -5.02
CA GLY A 112 45.52 -10.69 -5.55
C GLY A 112 46.63 -11.38 -4.75
N GLN A 113 47.47 -10.61 -4.05
CA GLN A 113 48.63 -11.14 -3.32
C GLN A 113 48.33 -11.58 -1.88
N ASN A 114 47.33 -10.99 -1.23
CA ASN A 114 46.99 -11.27 0.17
C ASN A 114 45.49 -11.46 0.31
N ASP A 115 45.10 -12.37 1.21
CA ASP A 115 43.72 -12.57 1.59
C ASP A 115 43.03 -11.25 1.97
N THR A 116 41.85 -11.06 1.38
CA THR A 116 41.05 -9.84 1.54
C THR A 116 39.70 -10.19 2.13
N PHE A 117 39.24 -9.35 3.05
CA PHE A 117 37.92 -9.50 3.64
C PHE A 117 36.83 -9.32 2.57
N VAL A 118 35.83 -10.18 2.58
CA VAL A 118 34.67 -10.12 1.69
C VAL A 118 33.36 -10.14 2.47
N ALA A 119 32.33 -9.56 1.86
CA ALA A 119 30.93 -9.74 2.21
C ALA A 119 30.33 -10.85 1.33
N VAL A 120 29.62 -11.78 1.96
CA VAL A 120 28.88 -12.86 1.29
C VAL A 120 27.40 -12.57 1.46
N ARG A 121 26.70 -12.29 0.36
CA ARG A 121 25.34 -11.75 0.33
C ARG A 121 24.45 -12.59 -0.56
N SER A 122 23.22 -12.81 -0.14
CA SER A 122 22.21 -13.47 -0.96
C SER A 122 21.73 -12.56 -2.11
N SER A 123 21.50 -13.14 -3.29
CA SER A 123 20.94 -12.48 -4.47
C SER A 123 19.90 -13.42 -5.10
N ALA A 124 18.63 -13.27 -4.74
CA ALA A 124 17.60 -14.17 -5.24
C ALA A 124 17.12 -13.77 -6.64
N THR A 125 16.67 -14.77 -7.41
CA THR A 125 16.07 -14.57 -8.73
C THR A 125 14.65 -14.02 -8.67
N ALA A 126 13.95 -14.24 -7.54
CA ALA A 126 12.58 -13.77 -7.30
C ALA A 126 12.51 -12.46 -6.48
N GLU A 127 13.64 -11.94 -5.99
CA GLU A 127 13.72 -10.73 -5.15
C GLU A 127 13.28 -9.44 -5.86
N ASP A 128 13.32 -9.42 -7.20
CA ASP A 128 13.07 -8.24 -8.04
C ASP A 128 11.75 -8.29 -8.83
N LEU A 129 10.82 -9.20 -8.49
CA LEU A 129 9.46 -9.09 -9.01
C LEU A 129 8.83 -7.82 -8.44
N ALA A 130 8.32 -6.95 -9.30
CA ALA A 130 7.83 -5.59 -8.99
C ALA A 130 6.71 -5.52 -7.90
N GLU A 131 6.19 -6.67 -7.48
CA GLU A 131 5.10 -6.83 -6.52
C GLU A 131 5.55 -7.46 -5.17
N ALA A 132 6.83 -7.84 -5.00
CA ALA A 132 7.31 -8.57 -3.83
C ALA A 132 8.58 -7.96 -3.20
N SER A 133 8.43 -7.24 -2.08
CA SER A 133 9.55 -6.72 -1.28
C SER A 133 10.07 -7.80 -0.33
N PHE A 134 11.15 -8.49 -0.71
CA PHE A 134 11.86 -9.47 0.13
C PHE A 134 12.83 -8.82 1.15
N ALA A 135 12.68 -7.53 1.43
CA ALA A 135 13.65 -6.75 2.20
C ALA A 135 13.94 -7.36 3.59
N GLY A 136 15.23 -7.61 3.86
CA GLY A 136 15.73 -8.09 5.16
C GLY A 136 15.32 -9.50 5.56
N GLN A 137 14.92 -10.37 4.61
CA GLN A 137 14.53 -11.76 4.92
C GLN A 137 15.68 -12.78 4.86
N GLN A 138 16.82 -12.43 4.25
CA GLN A 138 17.93 -13.36 3.99
C GLN A 138 19.25 -12.86 4.60
N ASP A 139 20.13 -13.79 4.93
CA ASP A 139 21.33 -13.51 5.71
C ASP A 139 22.44 -12.85 4.86
N THR A 140 23.13 -11.89 5.47
CA THR A 140 24.37 -11.31 4.97
C THR A 140 25.50 -11.61 5.96
N TYR A 141 26.65 -12.03 5.45
CA TYR A 141 27.83 -12.32 6.28
C TYR A 141 28.95 -11.37 5.90
N LEU A 142 29.39 -10.55 6.87
CA LEU A 142 30.42 -9.53 6.68
C LEU A 142 31.77 -9.98 7.24
N ASN A 143 32.85 -9.37 6.74
CA ASN A 143 34.22 -9.60 7.22
C ASN A 143 34.66 -11.08 7.16
N ILE A 144 34.26 -11.78 6.09
CA ILE A 144 34.72 -13.15 5.84
C ILE A 144 36.12 -13.11 5.23
N ILE A 145 37.03 -13.95 5.71
CA ILE A 145 38.40 -14.06 5.20
C ILE A 145 38.79 -15.55 5.12
N GLY A 146 39.54 -15.91 4.10
CA GLY A 146 39.98 -17.28 3.84
C GLY A 146 39.04 -18.01 2.89
N GLU A 147 39.63 -18.72 1.93
CA GLU A 147 38.92 -19.40 0.86
C GLU A 147 37.87 -20.42 1.36
N ASP A 148 38.19 -21.18 2.42
CA ASP A 148 37.28 -22.17 3.02
C ASP A 148 36.09 -21.50 3.71
N ASN A 149 36.34 -20.37 4.38
CA ASN A 149 35.28 -19.60 5.03
C ASN A 149 34.34 -18.97 4.00
N VAL A 150 34.84 -18.56 2.83
CA VAL A 150 33.99 -18.08 1.73
C VAL A 150 33.07 -19.19 1.24
N VAL A 151 33.61 -20.38 0.96
CA VAL A 151 32.82 -21.55 0.55
C VAL A 151 31.77 -21.90 1.60
N TYR A 152 32.14 -21.93 2.87
CA TYR A 152 31.24 -22.20 3.98
C TYR A 152 30.09 -21.17 4.06
N ASN A 153 30.39 -19.88 3.95
CA ASN A 153 29.37 -18.84 4.02
C ASN A 153 28.48 -18.77 2.76
N VAL A 154 28.97 -19.18 1.60
CA VAL A 154 28.14 -19.38 0.40
C VAL A 154 27.08 -20.46 0.65
N GLN A 155 27.49 -21.60 1.22
CA GLN A 155 26.55 -22.67 1.59
C GLN A 155 25.57 -22.21 2.67
N LYS A 156 26.03 -21.41 3.62
CA LYS A 156 25.20 -20.81 4.66
C LYS A 156 24.14 -19.85 4.07
N CYS A 157 24.49 -19.05 3.07
CA CYS A 157 23.52 -18.25 2.32
C CYS A 157 22.46 -19.12 1.65
N TRP A 158 22.83 -20.26 1.04
CA TRP A 158 21.86 -21.20 0.50
C TRP A 158 20.94 -21.80 1.55
N ALA A 159 21.46 -22.12 2.74
CA ALA A 159 20.63 -22.56 3.85
C ALA A 159 19.63 -21.47 4.29
N SER A 160 20.01 -20.19 4.24
CA SER A 160 19.14 -19.07 4.63
C SER A 160 17.86 -18.93 3.80
N LEU A 161 17.77 -19.57 2.61
CA LEU A 161 16.52 -19.69 1.88
C LEU A 161 15.42 -20.35 2.73
N PHE A 162 15.78 -21.25 3.63
CA PHE A 162 14.85 -22.02 4.46
C PHE A 162 14.85 -21.52 5.89
N THR A 163 14.86 -20.21 6.12
CA THR A 163 14.42 -19.66 7.41
C THR A 163 12.91 -19.78 7.55
N GLY A 164 12.38 -19.80 8.78
CA GLY A 164 10.93 -19.79 9.04
C GLY A 164 10.22 -18.68 8.25
N ARG A 165 10.75 -17.45 8.35
CA ARG A 165 10.23 -16.26 7.66
C ARG A 165 10.25 -16.39 6.13
N ALA A 166 11.38 -16.78 5.54
CA ALA A 166 11.49 -16.90 4.09
C ALA A 166 10.62 -18.03 3.53
N THR A 167 10.46 -19.12 4.30
CA THR A 167 9.59 -20.25 3.94
C THR A 167 8.13 -19.84 4.00
N PHE A 168 7.67 -19.26 5.11
CA PHE A 168 6.31 -18.75 5.27
C PHE A 168 5.92 -17.82 4.13
N TYR A 169 6.76 -16.82 3.84
CA TYR A 169 6.50 -15.84 2.79
C TYR A 169 6.36 -16.51 1.41
N ARG A 170 7.26 -17.44 1.06
CA ARG A 170 7.19 -18.14 -0.23
C ARG A 170 5.93 -19.01 -0.34
N THR A 171 5.53 -19.69 0.72
CA THR A 171 4.31 -20.51 0.71
C THR A 171 3.05 -19.66 0.57
N GLU A 172 2.95 -18.53 1.29
CA GLU A 172 1.86 -17.56 1.17
C GLU A 172 1.73 -16.98 -0.25
N GLN A 173 2.87 -16.62 -0.86
CA GLN A 173 2.93 -16.11 -2.23
C GLN A 173 2.84 -17.22 -3.31
N LYS A 174 2.69 -18.49 -2.90
CA LYS A 174 2.59 -19.67 -3.79
C LYS A 174 3.81 -19.87 -4.70
N PHE A 175 4.99 -19.45 -4.24
CA PHE A 175 6.24 -19.76 -4.92
C PHE A 175 6.65 -21.21 -4.62
N ASP A 176 7.01 -21.96 -5.66
CA ASP A 176 7.56 -23.30 -5.50
C ASP A 176 8.95 -23.21 -4.84
N HIS A 177 9.06 -23.76 -3.63
CA HIS A 177 10.32 -23.79 -2.86
C HIS A 177 11.46 -24.47 -3.61
N MET A 178 11.16 -25.41 -4.50
CA MET A 178 12.13 -26.21 -5.24
C MET A 178 12.49 -25.62 -6.62
N GLN A 179 11.78 -24.58 -7.05
CA GLN A 179 12.09 -23.80 -8.25
C GLN A 179 12.67 -22.42 -7.94
N THR A 180 12.74 -22.05 -6.65
CA THR A 180 13.38 -20.81 -6.22
C THR A 180 14.88 -21.05 -6.02
N TYR A 181 15.70 -20.49 -6.92
CA TYR A 181 17.16 -20.60 -6.84
C TYR A 181 17.80 -19.31 -6.32
N LEU A 182 18.86 -19.47 -5.54
CA LEU A 182 19.62 -18.37 -4.95
C LEU A 182 21.03 -18.29 -5.51
N ALA A 183 21.38 -17.13 -6.07
CA ALA A 183 22.76 -16.76 -6.33
C ALA A 183 23.37 -16.09 -5.09
N VAL A 184 24.69 -16.13 -4.97
CA VAL A 184 25.41 -15.55 -3.82
C VAL A 184 26.48 -14.59 -4.33
N VAL A 185 26.36 -13.33 -3.95
CA VAL A 185 27.33 -12.28 -4.24
C VAL A 185 28.47 -12.35 -3.22
N VAL A 186 29.70 -12.47 -3.70
CA VAL A 186 30.92 -12.34 -2.91
C VAL A 186 31.62 -11.06 -3.33
N GLN A 187 31.58 -10.06 -2.47
CA GLN A 187 32.07 -8.72 -2.78
C GLN A 187 33.17 -8.31 -1.81
N ARG A 188 34.19 -7.61 -2.29
CA ARG A 188 35.24 -7.04 -1.44
C ARG A 188 34.63 -6.17 -0.35
N MET A 189 35.02 -6.44 0.89
CA MET A 189 34.54 -5.72 2.06
C MET A 189 35.22 -4.34 2.13
N ILE A 190 34.41 -3.30 2.24
CA ILE A 190 34.87 -1.93 2.52
C ILE A 190 34.74 -1.71 4.03
N ASN A 191 35.84 -1.37 4.70
CA ASN A 191 35.83 -1.13 6.14
C ASN A 191 35.39 0.31 6.42
N SER A 192 34.10 0.53 6.31
CA SER A 192 33.56 1.89 6.27
C SER A 192 33.67 2.63 7.59
N GLN A 193 34.17 3.86 7.52
CA GLN A 193 34.14 4.81 8.63
C GLN A 193 32.74 5.42 8.76
N VAL A 194 32.13 5.70 7.61
CA VAL A 194 30.77 6.21 7.49
C VAL A 194 30.07 5.42 6.39
N SER A 195 28.80 5.10 6.59
CA SER A 195 27.96 4.44 5.59
C SER A 195 26.51 4.88 5.76
N GLY A 196 25.69 4.54 4.78
CA GLY A 196 24.26 4.77 4.88
C GLY A 196 23.54 4.55 3.57
N VAL A 197 22.43 5.26 3.43
CA VAL A 197 21.49 5.11 2.31
C VAL A 197 21.26 6.47 1.67
N MET A 198 21.01 6.49 0.37
CA MET A 198 20.69 7.69 -0.38
C MET A 198 19.50 7.41 -1.29
N PHE A 199 18.53 8.31 -1.27
CA PHE A 199 17.41 8.32 -2.20
C PHE A 199 17.58 9.47 -3.18
N THR A 200 17.46 9.20 -4.47
CA THR A 200 17.57 10.27 -5.47
C THR A 200 16.27 11.07 -5.62
N ALA A 201 15.15 10.63 -5.07
CA ALA A 201 13.93 11.42 -4.91
C ALA A 201 13.35 11.14 -3.52
N SER A 202 12.47 12.01 -3.03
CA SER A 202 11.79 11.75 -1.75
C SER A 202 10.97 10.46 -1.84
N PRO A 203 11.28 9.41 -1.04
CA PRO A 203 10.55 8.15 -1.11
C PRO A 203 9.12 8.26 -0.54
N ILE A 204 8.81 9.40 0.11
CA ILE A 204 7.52 9.73 0.73
C ILE A 204 6.67 10.59 -0.21
N THR A 205 7.23 11.69 -0.72
CA THR A 205 6.48 12.72 -1.47
C THR A 205 6.69 12.65 -2.98
N GLY A 206 7.70 11.91 -3.45
CA GLY A 206 8.11 11.91 -4.86
C GLY A 206 8.83 13.18 -5.30
N GLU A 207 9.04 14.15 -4.40
CA GLU A 207 9.74 15.40 -4.69
C GLU A 207 11.15 15.15 -5.24
N ASP A 208 11.56 16.00 -6.18
CA ASP A 208 12.81 15.89 -6.93
C ASP A 208 14.04 16.36 -6.12
N VAL A 209 14.22 15.77 -4.93
CA VAL A 209 15.27 16.09 -3.95
C VAL A 209 16.07 14.86 -3.59
N ILE A 210 17.38 15.02 -3.37
CA ILE A 210 18.25 13.94 -2.91
C ILE A 210 18.24 13.91 -1.39
N ILE A 211 17.98 12.75 -0.79
CA ILE A 211 18.02 12.55 0.65
C ILE A 211 19.18 11.58 0.95
N ILE A 212 20.13 12.00 1.77
CA ILE A 212 21.27 11.19 2.20
C ILE A 212 21.15 10.93 3.70
N GLU A 213 21.18 9.66 4.09
CA GLU A 213 21.32 9.22 5.46
C GLU A 213 22.72 8.69 5.72
N ALA A 214 23.35 9.08 6.85
CA ALA A 214 24.70 8.67 7.21
C ALA A 214 24.86 8.32 8.69
N ALA A 215 25.59 7.23 8.96
CA ALA A 215 25.99 6.82 10.31
C ALA A 215 27.45 6.32 10.31
N TYR A 216 28.09 6.35 11.48
CA TYR A 216 29.42 5.77 11.68
C TYR A 216 29.39 4.25 11.63
N GLY A 217 30.42 3.66 11.02
CA GLY A 217 30.61 2.22 10.91
C GLY A 217 30.01 1.61 9.63
N LEU A 218 29.69 0.33 9.70
CA LEU A 218 29.11 -0.48 8.63
C LEU A 218 27.59 -0.21 8.48
N GLY A 219 27.11 -0.26 7.23
CA GLY A 219 25.76 0.20 6.87
C GLY A 219 24.61 -0.66 7.38
N GLU A 220 24.90 -1.87 7.88
CA GLU A 220 23.90 -2.81 8.40
C GLU A 220 23.06 -2.21 9.53
N PHE A 221 23.65 -1.37 10.39
CA PHE A 221 22.91 -0.68 11.44
C PHE A 221 21.96 0.40 10.92
N VAL A 222 22.26 1.02 9.78
CA VAL A 222 21.39 2.01 9.14
C VAL A 222 20.23 1.31 8.45
N VAL A 223 20.53 0.32 7.61
CA VAL A 223 19.53 -0.47 6.89
C VAL A 223 18.61 -1.22 7.86
N GLY A 224 19.18 -1.80 8.93
CA GLY A 224 18.42 -2.46 9.99
C GLY A 224 17.69 -1.52 10.96
N GLY A 225 17.94 -0.21 10.89
CA GLY A 225 17.32 0.78 11.79
C GLY A 225 17.80 0.74 13.25
N VAL A 226 18.93 0.08 13.51
CA VAL A 226 19.56 -0.03 14.84
C VAL A 226 20.10 1.32 15.32
N VAL A 227 20.49 2.19 14.38
CA VAL A 227 20.92 3.55 14.67
C VAL A 227 20.07 4.56 13.92
N THR A 228 19.88 5.72 14.53
CA THR A 228 19.26 6.88 13.88
C THR A 228 20.36 7.67 13.16
N PRO A 229 20.36 7.71 11.81
CA PRO A 229 21.41 8.38 11.04
C PRO A 229 21.26 9.90 11.07
N ASP A 230 22.31 10.62 10.66
CA ASP A 230 22.16 12.00 10.19
C ASP A 230 21.37 12.01 8.88
N THR A 231 20.57 13.04 8.63
CA THR A 231 19.83 13.22 7.36
C THR A 231 20.24 14.52 6.70
N TYR A 232 20.60 14.46 5.43
CA TYR A 232 20.95 15.62 4.61
C TYR A 232 20.02 15.70 3.41
N LEU A 233 19.35 16.85 3.25
CA LEU A 233 18.50 17.13 2.10
C LEU A 233 19.30 17.97 1.10
N VAL A 234 19.36 17.53 -0.15
CA VAL A 234 20.18 18.15 -1.19
C VAL A 234 19.33 18.43 -2.42
N ASP A 235 19.46 19.65 -2.94
CA ASP A 235 18.83 20.06 -4.19
C ASP A 235 19.45 19.30 -5.37
N LYS A 236 18.65 18.57 -6.13
CA LYS A 236 19.16 17.69 -7.20
C LYS A 236 19.83 18.47 -8.33
N LYS A 237 19.34 19.68 -8.65
CA LYS A 237 19.83 20.48 -9.78
C LYS A 237 21.19 21.10 -9.46
N THR A 238 21.27 21.79 -8.33
CA THR A 238 22.40 22.62 -7.90
C THR A 238 23.39 21.87 -7.00
N THR A 239 23.01 20.71 -6.44
CA THR A 239 23.77 19.96 -5.42
C THR A 239 24.00 20.74 -4.11
N ASN A 240 23.28 21.83 -3.90
CA ASN A 240 23.35 22.57 -2.65
C ASN A 240 22.58 21.84 -1.55
N ILE A 241 23.12 21.89 -0.33
CA ILE A 241 22.48 21.29 0.84
C ILE A 241 21.37 22.22 1.29
N ILE A 242 20.14 21.72 1.29
CA ILE A 242 18.92 22.43 1.69
C ILE A 242 18.76 22.39 3.21
N ASP A 243 18.91 21.21 3.81
CA ASP A 243 18.71 20.99 5.25
C ASP A 243 19.67 19.91 5.78
N LYS A 244 19.98 19.98 7.08
CA LYS A 244 20.80 18.99 7.80
C LYS A 244 20.21 18.71 9.18
N LYS A 245 19.97 17.42 9.46
CA LYS A 245 19.58 16.93 10.78
C LYS A 245 20.66 16.02 11.32
N ILE A 246 21.28 16.41 12.43
CA ILE A 246 22.37 15.66 13.05
C ILE A 246 21.83 14.84 14.22
N SER A 247 22.07 13.55 14.20
CA SER A 247 21.56 12.57 15.17
C SER A 247 22.67 12.12 16.12
N ILE A 248 22.30 11.84 17.38
CA ILE A 248 23.26 11.32 18.35
C ILE A 248 23.47 9.84 18.06
N GLN A 249 24.71 9.41 17.81
CA GLN A 249 25.03 8.01 17.58
C GLN A 249 25.96 7.50 18.68
N LYS A 250 25.44 6.64 19.57
CA LYS A 250 26.20 6.05 20.70
C LYS A 250 26.94 4.78 20.33
N ILE A 251 26.44 4.04 19.36
CA ILE A 251 26.98 2.73 18.96
C ILE A 251 27.24 2.71 17.45
N GLY A 252 28.22 1.93 17.02
CA GLY A 252 28.51 1.67 15.62
C GLY A 252 28.94 0.22 15.42
N LEU A 253 28.70 -0.30 14.22
CA LEU A 253 29.17 -1.61 13.83
C LEU A 253 30.51 -1.46 13.10
N VAL A 254 31.58 -2.06 13.60
CA VAL A 254 32.91 -1.91 13.00
C VAL A 254 33.61 -3.26 12.87
N LYS A 255 34.60 -3.34 11.98
CA LYS A 255 35.52 -4.46 11.99
C LYS A 255 36.54 -4.27 13.12
N LYS A 256 36.53 -5.18 14.09
CA LYS A 256 37.51 -5.23 15.18
C LYS A 256 37.98 -6.67 15.38
N ASP A 257 39.30 -6.87 15.43
CA ASP A 257 39.92 -8.20 15.54
C ASP A 257 39.52 -9.17 14.41
N GLY A 258 39.30 -8.64 13.19
CA GLY A 258 38.91 -9.44 12.03
C GLY A 258 37.44 -9.87 12.01
N ILE A 259 36.65 -9.51 13.01
CA ILE A 259 35.21 -9.80 13.07
C ILE A 259 34.38 -8.53 13.19
N THR A 260 33.12 -8.63 12.81
CA THR A 260 32.13 -7.56 12.97
C THR A 260 31.73 -7.47 14.45
N LYS A 261 31.94 -6.31 15.08
CA LYS A 261 31.56 -6.05 16.47
C LYS A 261 30.85 -4.72 16.60
N GLN A 262 29.84 -4.69 17.47
CA GLN A 262 29.29 -3.45 17.98
C GLN A 262 30.30 -2.79 18.93
N VAL A 263 30.52 -1.50 18.77
CA VAL A 263 31.37 -0.68 19.63
C VAL A 263 30.67 0.61 20.01
N ASP A 264 31.03 1.17 21.16
CA ASP A 264 30.60 2.52 21.54
C ASP A 264 31.39 3.56 20.74
N ILE A 265 30.68 4.55 20.21
CA ILE A 265 31.26 5.73 19.58
C ILE A 265 31.73 6.67 20.69
N ASN A 266 32.97 7.18 20.56
CA ASN A 266 33.52 8.13 21.52
C ASN A 266 32.62 9.38 21.63
N GLU A 267 32.36 9.83 22.86
CA GLU A 267 31.45 10.94 23.20
C GLU A 267 31.65 12.19 22.35
N ILE A 268 32.91 12.50 22.00
CA ILE A 268 33.27 13.66 21.16
C ILE A 268 32.65 13.56 19.76
N TYR A 269 32.51 12.35 19.21
CA TYR A 269 31.96 12.12 17.87
C TYR A 269 30.46 11.83 17.87
N GLN A 270 29.83 11.49 19.00
CA GLN A 270 28.43 11.06 19.02
C GLN A 270 27.48 12.13 18.45
N ASN A 271 27.76 13.41 18.71
CA ASN A 271 26.97 14.57 18.25
C ASN A 271 27.54 15.23 17.00
N ALA A 272 28.65 14.73 16.45
CA ALA A 272 29.29 15.34 15.29
C ALA A 272 28.54 14.98 13.99
N GLN A 273 28.63 15.87 13.00
CA GLN A 273 28.16 15.62 11.64
C GLN A 273 29.00 14.50 11.00
N LYS A 274 28.36 13.45 10.45
CA LYS A 274 29.05 12.23 9.99
C LYS A 274 29.76 12.45 8.65
N LEU A 275 29.15 13.18 7.72
CA LEU A 275 29.74 13.54 6.43
C LEU A 275 30.05 15.03 6.37
N SER A 276 31.22 15.43 5.87
CA SER A 276 31.45 16.85 5.55
C SER A 276 30.61 17.30 4.35
N ASP A 277 30.37 18.59 4.23
CA ASP A 277 29.56 19.18 3.15
C ASP A 277 30.09 18.81 1.76
N ASP A 278 31.41 18.81 1.57
CA ASP A 278 32.03 18.39 0.30
C ASP A 278 31.77 16.90 -0.01
N LYS A 279 31.73 16.04 1.01
CA LYS A 279 31.40 14.62 0.82
C LYS A 279 29.92 14.43 0.50
N ILE A 280 29.03 15.21 1.13
CA ILE A 280 27.58 15.21 0.83
C ILE A 280 27.35 15.55 -0.65
N LYS A 281 28.01 16.60 -1.16
CA LYS A 281 27.91 17.00 -2.58
C LYS A 281 28.44 15.93 -3.52
N LYS A 282 29.63 15.37 -3.25
CA LYS A 282 30.20 14.28 -4.06
C LYS A 282 29.31 13.05 -4.08
N LEU A 283 28.68 12.71 -2.96
CA LEU A 283 27.76 11.58 -2.89
C LEU A 283 26.48 11.87 -3.68
N ALA A 284 25.93 13.09 -3.61
CA ALA A 284 24.80 13.50 -4.44
C ALA A 284 25.11 13.42 -5.94
N ASP A 285 26.33 13.77 -6.37
CA ASP A 285 26.78 13.60 -7.76
C ASP A 285 26.79 12.13 -8.20
N VAL A 286 27.26 11.22 -7.32
CA VAL A 286 27.19 9.78 -7.55
C VAL A 286 25.73 9.32 -7.69
N GLY A 287 24.83 9.81 -6.83
CA GLY A 287 23.39 9.52 -6.91
C GLY A 287 22.77 9.96 -8.24
N LYS A 288 23.11 11.15 -8.72
CA LYS A 288 22.67 11.66 -10.03
C LYS A 288 23.18 10.80 -11.18
N LEU A 289 24.44 10.36 -11.13
CA LEU A 289 25.01 9.47 -12.14
C LEU A 289 24.25 8.15 -12.21
N ILE A 290 23.91 7.57 -11.05
CA ILE A 290 23.15 6.32 -10.96
C ILE A 290 21.71 6.51 -11.47
N GLU A 291 21.00 7.56 -11.05
CA GLU A 291 19.66 7.86 -11.57
C GLU A 291 19.65 8.10 -13.09
N GLN A 292 20.67 8.79 -13.64
CA GLN A 292 20.79 8.98 -15.08
C GLN A 292 20.98 7.65 -15.83
N HIS A 293 21.77 6.73 -15.26
CA HIS A 293 22.00 5.42 -15.84
C HIS A 293 20.72 4.57 -15.85
N TYR A 294 19.99 4.50 -14.73
CA TYR A 294 18.75 3.71 -14.61
C TYR A 294 17.48 4.41 -15.13
N LYS A 295 17.54 5.72 -15.39
CA LYS A 295 16.41 6.57 -15.85
C LYS A 295 15.19 6.57 -14.93
N ALA A 296 15.39 6.24 -13.65
CA ALA A 296 14.35 6.17 -12.62
C ALA A 296 14.92 6.67 -11.28
N PRO A 297 14.09 7.10 -10.31
CA PRO A 297 14.58 7.43 -8.98
C PRO A 297 15.12 6.17 -8.30
N ILE A 298 16.26 6.27 -7.62
CA ILE A 298 17.02 5.12 -7.10
C ILE A 298 17.23 5.25 -5.59
N ASP A 299 17.05 4.13 -4.90
CA ASP A 299 17.49 3.83 -3.53
C ASP A 299 18.88 3.19 -3.58
N ILE A 300 19.86 3.82 -2.91
CA ILE A 300 21.29 3.53 -3.05
C ILE A 300 21.89 3.29 -1.66
N GLU A 301 22.47 2.11 -1.45
CA GLU A 301 23.31 1.84 -0.28
C GLU A 301 24.76 2.18 -0.61
N TRP A 302 25.40 2.95 0.25
CA TRP A 302 26.76 3.44 0.05
C TRP A 302 27.59 3.36 1.31
N CYS A 303 28.90 3.35 1.14
CA CYS A 303 29.86 3.37 2.23
C CYS A 303 31.13 4.14 1.86
N GLU A 304 31.87 4.59 2.88
CA GLU A 304 33.06 5.40 2.70
C GLU A 304 34.24 4.86 3.48
N GLU A 305 35.38 4.71 2.80
CA GLU A 305 36.65 4.29 3.37
C GLU A 305 37.77 5.23 2.89
N TYR A 306 38.40 5.93 3.84
CA TYR A 306 39.52 6.85 3.62
C TYR A 306 39.27 7.91 2.53
N GLY A 307 38.10 8.52 2.55
CA GLY A 307 37.68 9.58 1.62
C GLY A 307 37.10 9.07 0.31
N LYS A 308 37.09 7.76 0.06
CA LYS A 308 36.54 7.15 -1.15
C LYS A 308 35.15 6.60 -0.89
N ILE A 309 34.20 7.02 -1.72
CA ILE A 309 32.82 6.56 -1.69
C ILE A 309 32.71 5.31 -2.56
N TYR A 310 32.01 4.30 -2.04
CA TYR A 310 31.67 3.08 -2.73
C TYR A 310 30.16 2.86 -2.70
N VAL A 311 29.62 2.35 -3.81
CA VAL A 311 28.21 1.98 -3.93
C VAL A 311 28.12 0.46 -3.80
N VAL A 312 27.35 0.00 -2.81
CA VAL A 312 27.26 -1.42 -2.47
C VAL A 312 25.92 -2.04 -2.88
N GLN A 313 24.91 -1.22 -3.17
CA GLN A 313 23.63 -1.63 -3.74
C GLN A 313 22.91 -0.43 -4.38
N ALA A 314 22.13 -0.66 -5.43
CA ALA A 314 21.23 0.32 -6.01
C ALA A 314 19.98 -0.36 -6.57
N ARG A 315 18.80 0.23 -6.38
CA ARG A 315 17.52 -0.28 -6.91
C ARG A 315 16.50 0.85 -7.16
N PRO A 316 15.56 0.69 -8.10
CA PRO A 316 14.49 1.67 -8.30
C PRO A 316 13.64 1.90 -7.04
N ILE A 317 13.25 3.15 -6.78
CA ILE A 317 12.26 3.49 -5.76
C ILE A 317 10.88 3.12 -6.31
N THR A 318 10.29 2.05 -5.79
CA THR A 318 8.99 1.52 -6.26
C THR A 318 7.78 2.28 -5.73
N THR A 319 7.96 3.11 -4.70
CA THR A 319 6.87 3.93 -4.11
C THR A 319 6.50 5.14 -4.97
N ILE A 320 7.37 5.55 -5.89
CA ILE A 320 7.17 6.73 -6.74
C ILE A 320 6.77 6.26 -8.14
N LYS A 321 5.47 6.27 -8.47
CA LYS A 321 5.01 6.02 -9.85
C LYS A 321 5.35 7.25 -10.72
N LYS A 322 6.36 7.15 -11.59
CA LYS A 322 6.70 8.21 -12.57
C LYS A 322 5.65 8.26 -13.69
N GLU A 323 4.84 9.32 -13.73
CA GLU A 323 4.20 9.80 -14.96
C GLU A 323 5.30 10.33 -15.91
N GLY A 324 5.24 9.95 -17.19
CA GLY A 324 6.22 10.32 -18.20
C GLY A 324 6.18 11.82 -18.53
N VAL A 325 7.35 12.46 -18.48
CA VAL A 325 7.56 13.86 -18.86
C VAL A 325 7.95 13.91 -20.35
N GLU A 326 7.15 14.60 -21.16
CA GLU A 326 7.68 15.41 -22.26
C GLU A 326 7.29 16.86 -21.97
N GLY A 327 8.27 17.74 -22.22
CA GLY A 327 8.42 18.96 -21.46
C GLY A 327 7.59 20.13 -21.95
N GLU A 328 7.34 21.05 -21.03
CA GLU A 328 7.22 22.46 -21.38
C GLU A 328 7.79 23.34 -20.27
N LYS A 329 8.41 24.43 -20.71
CA LYS A 329 9.37 25.25 -19.99
C LYS A 329 8.71 26.04 -18.85
N VAL A 330 9.24 25.91 -17.64
CA VAL A 330 8.95 26.80 -16.51
C VAL A 330 9.68 28.13 -16.73
N LYS A 331 8.93 29.24 -16.75
CA LYS A 331 9.49 30.59 -16.58
C LYS A 331 9.65 30.87 -15.09
N GLU A 332 10.81 31.41 -14.76
CA GLU A 332 11.17 31.96 -13.46
C GLU A 332 10.28 33.16 -13.12
N GLU A 333 9.70 33.18 -11.92
CA GLU A 333 9.46 34.43 -11.20
C GLU A 333 9.99 34.30 -9.76
N THR A 334 10.69 35.38 -9.42
CA THR A 334 11.62 35.68 -8.33
C THR A 334 11.06 35.62 -6.92
N ASP A 335 11.97 35.25 -6.00
CA ASP A 335 11.92 35.55 -4.58
C ASP A 335 11.69 37.04 -4.31
N GLU A 336 10.63 37.38 -3.57
CA GLU A 336 10.60 38.50 -2.62
C GLU A 336 9.26 38.46 -1.86
N GLU A 337 9.26 37.95 -0.63
CA GLU A 337 8.79 38.66 0.57
C GLU A 337 8.78 37.73 1.79
N THR A 338 9.84 37.86 2.58
CA THR A 338 9.87 37.43 3.97
C THR A 338 9.33 38.58 4.84
N LYS A 339 8.58 38.22 5.88
CA LYS A 339 8.18 38.98 7.09
C LYS A 339 6.75 39.54 7.10
N ALA A 340 5.82 38.80 7.73
CA ALA A 340 5.14 39.27 8.94
C ALA A 340 4.24 38.17 9.57
N ASN A 341 4.13 38.26 10.90
CA ASN A 341 3.17 37.61 11.80
C ASN A 341 3.44 36.17 12.28
N LYS A 342 4.41 36.09 13.18
CA LYS A 342 4.32 35.27 14.40
C LYS A 342 3.07 35.71 15.20
N GLU A 343 2.12 34.80 15.39
CA GLU A 343 1.33 34.69 16.61
C GLU A 343 0.81 33.26 16.73
N THR A 344 1.21 32.64 17.84
CA THR A 344 1.23 31.22 18.16
C THR A 344 -0.08 30.77 18.79
N ASN A 345 -0.73 29.74 18.24
CA ASN A 345 -1.45 28.77 19.06
C ASN A 345 -0.42 27.73 19.47
N GLU A 346 0.12 27.83 20.69
CA GLU A 346 1.06 26.85 21.23
C GLU A 346 0.34 25.50 21.42
N LYS A 347 0.35 24.66 20.39
CA LYS A 347 0.04 23.24 20.52
C LYS A 347 1.26 22.59 21.17
N LYS A 348 1.10 22.02 22.37
CA LYS A 348 2.20 21.38 23.10
C LYS A 348 2.66 20.14 22.34
N VAL A 349 3.75 20.30 21.60
CA VAL A 349 4.50 19.18 21.00
C VAL A 349 5.09 18.40 22.17
N LEU A 350 4.70 17.13 22.29
CA LEU A 350 5.25 16.23 23.29
C LEU A 350 6.65 15.79 22.88
N LEU A 351 6.79 15.35 21.62
CA LEU A 351 8.01 14.78 21.08
C LEU A 351 8.10 15.02 19.57
N SER A 352 9.30 14.86 19.02
CA SER A 352 9.55 14.93 17.58
C SER A 352 10.52 13.82 17.17
N GLY A 353 10.36 13.33 15.94
CA GLY A 353 11.25 12.38 15.29
C GLY A 353 11.27 12.57 13.78
N PHE A 354 11.66 11.54 13.05
CA PHE A 354 11.63 11.53 11.60
C PHE A 354 10.27 11.03 11.13
N GLY A 355 9.53 11.89 10.42
CA GLY A 355 8.32 11.49 9.72
C GLY A 355 8.67 10.60 8.53
N VAL A 356 8.31 9.32 8.60
CA VAL A 356 8.72 8.32 7.61
C VAL A 356 7.57 7.81 6.75
N SER A 357 6.33 7.95 7.20
CA SER A 357 5.13 7.58 6.45
C SER A 357 4.06 8.66 6.63
N MET A 358 3.38 9.02 5.55
CA MET A 358 2.45 10.15 5.52
C MET A 358 1.19 9.92 6.36
N GLY A 359 0.52 11.02 6.67
CA GLY A 359 -0.79 11.04 7.32
C GLY A 359 -0.74 11.55 8.75
N ILE A 360 -1.91 11.89 9.27
CA ILE A 360 -2.10 12.36 10.64
C ILE A 360 -3.13 11.46 11.28
N ALA A 361 -2.78 10.88 12.43
CA ALA A 361 -3.65 9.98 13.15
C ALA A 361 -3.60 10.25 14.65
N SER A 362 -4.76 10.12 15.29
CA SER A 362 -4.89 10.24 16.74
C SER A 362 -5.44 8.94 17.31
N GLY A 363 -4.93 8.55 18.47
CA GLY A 363 -5.29 7.28 19.09
C GLY A 363 -4.73 7.18 20.51
N ILE A 364 -5.02 6.04 21.14
CA ILE A 364 -4.57 5.74 22.49
C ILE A 364 -3.17 5.13 22.40
N VAL A 365 -2.23 5.68 23.15
CA VAL A 365 -0.85 5.18 23.24
C VAL A 365 -0.83 3.80 23.87
N LYS A 366 -0.29 2.82 23.16
CA LYS A 366 0.06 1.49 23.67
C LYS A 366 1.56 1.29 23.56
N ILE A 367 2.24 1.33 24.71
CA ILE A 367 3.69 1.11 24.79
C ILE A 367 3.95 -0.38 24.85
N VAL A 368 4.61 -0.92 23.82
CA VAL A 368 4.98 -2.34 23.71
C VAL A 368 6.48 -2.47 23.85
N ARG A 369 6.94 -3.19 24.89
CA ARG A 369 8.38 -3.39 25.15
C ARG A 369 8.88 -4.74 24.64
N ASP A 370 8.00 -5.74 24.59
CA ASP A 370 8.31 -7.09 24.18
C ASP A 370 7.18 -7.70 23.32
N THR A 371 7.52 -8.66 22.47
CA THR A 371 6.57 -9.38 21.59
C THR A 371 5.43 -10.09 22.34
N SER A 372 5.59 -10.41 23.62
CA SER A 372 4.55 -11.01 24.47
C SER A 372 3.38 -10.05 24.79
N GLU A 373 3.58 -8.74 24.62
CA GLU A 373 2.58 -7.69 24.89
C GLU A 373 1.78 -7.29 23.63
N LEU A 374 2.03 -7.94 22.50
CA LEU A 374 1.42 -7.64 21.20
C LEU A 374 -0.11 -7.82 21.16
N SER A 375 -0.67 -8.65 22.05
CA SER A 375 -2.12 -8.87 22.17
C SER A 375 -2.88 -7.68 22.77
N VAL A 376 -2.17 -6.72 23.37
CA VAL A 376 -2.76 -5.55 24.04
C VAL A 376 -3.24 -4.49 23.04
N ILE A 377 -2.69 -4.49 21.82
CA ILE A 377 -3.02 -3.49 20.79
C ILE A 377 -4.35 -3.83 20.12
N LYS A 378 -5.26 -2.85 20.12
CA LYS A 378 -6.56 -2.90 19.45
C LYS A 378 -6.54 -2.03 18.19
N MET A 379 -7.58 -2.20 17.36
CA MET A 379 -7.75 -1.38 16.17
C MET A 379 -7.88 0.10 16.54
N GLY A 380 -7.06 0.96 15.94
CA GLY A 380 -7.08 2.41 16.18
C GLY A 380 -6.12 2.92 17.25
N ASP A 381 -5.42 2.04 17.97
CA ASP A 381 -4.39 2.42 18.94
C ASP A 381 -3.12 2.95 18.26
N ILE A 382 -2.32 3.75 18.97
CA ILE A 382 -0.99 4.19 18.53
C ILE A 382 0.05 3.26 19.14
N LEU A 383 0.74 2.50 18.28
CA LEU A 383 1.82 1.62 18.68
C LEU A 383 3.06 2.46 19.00
N VAL A 384 3.52 2.44 20.26
CA VAL A 384 4.77 3.06 20.68
C VAL A 384 5.73 1.95 21.11
N THR A 385 6.91 1.87 20.50
CA THR A 385 7.89 0.84 20.86
C THR A 385 9.32 1.36 20.66
N ARG A 386 10.32 0.61 21.16
CA ARG A 386 11.72 1.00 20.96
C ARG A 386 12.13 0.84 19.49
N MET A 387 11.81 -0.31 18.92
CA MET A 387 12.02 -0.68 17.52
C MET A 387 11.00 -1.74 17.12
N THR A 388 10.48 -1.69 15.89
CA THR A 388 9.59 -2.74 15.39
C THR A 388 10.38 -3.93 14.87
N THR A 389 9.86 -5.15 15.08
CA THR A 389 10.36 -6.38 14.44
C THR A 389 9.33 -6.93 13.44
N PRO A 390 9.72 -7.83 12.52
CA PRO A 390 8.79 -8.45 11.56
C PRO A 390 7.60 -9.16 12.20
N ASP A 391 7.76 -9.71 13.41
CA ASP A 391 6.68 -10.38 14.15
C ASP A 391 5.57 -9.42 14.58
N MET A 392 5.85 -8.11 14.55
CA MET A 392 4.89 -7.06 14.90
C MET A 392 4.00 -6.64 13.74
N VAL A 393 4.25 -7.09 12.50
CA VAL A 393 3.47 -6.70 11.30
C VAL A 393 1.95 -6.91 11.46
N PRO A 394 1.44 -8.04 12.01
CA PRO A 394 0.01 -8.21 12.23
C PRO A 394 -0.60 -7.18 13.18
N VAL A 395 0.20 -6.67 14.12
CA VAL A 395 -0.19 -5.65 15.09
C VAL A 395 -0.05 -4.25 14.51
N MET A 396 1.00 -4.00 13.72
CA MET A 396 1.19 -2.76 12.97
C MET A 396 -0.05 -2.48 12.11
N LYS A 397 -0.62 -3.48 11.44
CA LYS A 397 -1.88 -3.37 10.67
C LYS A 397 -3.09 -2.89 11.47
N LYS A 398 -3.09 -3.09 12.79
CA LYS A 398 -4.18 -2.66 13.68
C LYS A 398 -3.99 -1.22 14.19
N ALA A 399 -2.74 -0.74 14.21
CA ALA A 399 -2.41 0.56 14.75
C ALA A 399 -2.84 1.69 13.81
N SER A 400 -3.33 2.79 14.37
CA SER A 400 -3.64 4.02 13.63
C SER A 400 -2.40 4.86 13.34
N ALA A 401 -1.35 4.73 14.16
CA ALA A 401 -0.03 5.31 13.93
C ALA A 401 1.06 4.49 14.63
N ILE A 402 2.30 4.65 14.19
CA ILE A 402 3.47 3.96 14.75
C ILE A 402 4.53 4.98 15.16
N ILE A 403 4.99 4.90 16.41
CA ILE A 403 6.09 5.72 16.94
C ILE A 403 7.22 4.79 17.42
N THR A 404 8.45 5.05 16.99
CA THR A 404 9.63 4.35 17.52
C THR A 404 10.66 5.29 18.14
N ASP A 405 11.35 4.82 19.19
CA ASP A 405 12.50 5.53 19.79
C ASP A 405 13.70 5.54 18.84
N GLU A 406 13.94 4.42 18.15
CA GLU A 406 15.10 4.20 17.28
C GLU A 406 14.65 3.99 15.83
N GLY A 407 15.56 4.22 14.87
CA GLY A 407 15.32 4.05 13.43
C GLY A 407 15.50 5.32 12.60
N GLY A 408 15.67 5.14 11.29
CA GLY A 408 15.75 6.16 10.24
C GLY A 408 14.77 5.89 9.09
N MET A 409 14.88 6.60 7.96
CA MET A 409 13.93 6.48 6.84
C MET A 409 13.87 5.09 6.20
N THR A 410 14.86 4.24 6.46
CA THR A 410 14.99 2.88 5.89
C THR A 410 14.69 1.78 6.91
N CYS A 411 14.38 2.10 8.16
CA CYS A 411 14.19 1.06 9.17
C CYS A 411 12.94 0.20 8.89
N HIS A 412 12.85 -0.96 9.54
CA HIS A 412 11.71 -1.87 9.40
C HIS A 412 10.36 -1.15 9.61
N ALA A 413 10.27 -0.29 10.63
CA ALA A 413 9.07 0.49 10.90
C ALA A 413 8.70 1.39 9.72
N ALA A 414 9.68 2.09 9.14
CA ALA A 414 9.49 3.00 8.03
C ALA A 414 9.05 2.29 6.75
N ILE A 415 9.65 1.14 6.42
CA ILE A 415 9.31 0.37 5.22
C ILE A 415 7.89 -0.17 5.33
N VAL A 416 7.60 -0.91 6.40
CA VAL A 416 6.30 -1.55 6.59
C VAL A 416 5.19 -0.51 6.77
N ALA A 417 5.44 0.58 7.49
CA ALA A 417 4.43 1.62 7.66
C ALA A 417 4.08 2.35 6.35
N ARG A 418 5.03 2.49 5.42
CA ARG A 418 4.75 3.00 4.07
C ARG A 418 3.93 2.01 3.25
N GLU A 419 4.30 0.72 3.28
CA GLU A 419 3.57 -0.34 2.58
C GLU A 419 2.13 -0.50 3.09
N LEU A 420 1.90 -0.25 4.38
CA LEU A 420 0.59 -0.29 5.03
C LEU A 420 -0.14 1.07 5.05
N GLU A 421 0.48 2.13 4.54
CA GLU A 421 -0.02 3.52 4.57
C GLU A 421 -0.42 4.03 5.97
N ILE A 422 0.33 3.62 7.00
CA ILE A 422 0.10 4.01 8.40
C ILE A 422 1.03 5.18 8.75
N PRO A 423 0.53 6.29 9.31
CA PRO A 423 1.36 7.40 9.80
C PRO A 423 2.44 6.90 10.75
N CYS A 424 3.71 7.24 10.46
CA CYS A 424 4.82 6.71 11.24
C CYS A 424 5.90 7.75 11.49
N ILE A 425 6.36 7.79 12.74
CA ILE A 425 7.48 8.60 13.21
C ILE A 425 8.52 7.68 13.85
N VAL A 426 9.78 7.78 13.43
CA VAL A 426 10.88 6.98 13.99
C VAL A 426 11.96 7.87 14.57
N GLY A 427 12.83 7.31 15.41
CA GLY A 427 13.98 8.07 15.94
C GLY A 427 13.61 9.17 16.94
N THR A 428 12.51 9.02 17.68
CA THR A 428 12.08 9.98 18.72
C THR A 428 12.98 9.98 19.97
N LYS A 429 13.89 9.00 20.08
CA LYS A 429 14.86 8.76 21.17
C LYS A 429 14.27 8.35 22.51
N THR A 430 13.07 8.85 22.87
CA THR A 430 12.54 8.78 24.24
C THR A 430 11.03 8.58 24.34
N ALA A 431 10.31 8.33 23.24
CA ALA A 431 8.86 8.12 23.24
C ALA A 431 8.40 7.01 24.19
N THR A 432 9.11 5.90 24.32
CA THR A 432 8.73 4.83 25.26
C THR A 432 8.85 5.22 26.74
N LYS A 433 9.53 6.33 27.05
CA LYS A 433 9.75 6.84 28.41
C LYS A 433 8.92 8.08 28.73
N GLU A 434 8.73 8.95 27.74
CA GLU A 434 8.08 10.25 27.92
C GLU A 434 6.58 10.20 27.60
N LEU A 435 6.13 9.32 26.71
CA LEU A 435 4.70 9.10 26.49
C LEU A 435 4.12 8.24 27.62
N THR A 436 2.89 8.56 28.02
CA THR A 436 2.18 7.82 29.05
C THR A 436 1.29 6.77 28.39
N ASN A 437 1.37 5.52 28.84
CA ASN A 437 0.49 4.45 28.34
C ASN A 437 -0.99 4.81 28.59
N GLU A 438 -1.89 4.45 27.68
CA GLU A 438 -3.31 4.84 27.67
C GLU A 438 -3.60 6.34 27.45
N SER A 439 -2.58 7.19 27.25
CA SER A 439 -2.81 8.60 26.92
C SER A 439 -3.24 8.77 25.46
N THR A 440 -4.06 9.78 25.18
CA THR A 440 -4.43 10.12 23.81
C THR A 440 -3.44 11.11 23.22
N ILE A 441 -2.89 10.81 22.05
CA ILE A 441 -1.95 11.69 21.33
C ILE A 441 -2.34 11.80 19.86
N THR A 442 -1.70 12.73 19.15
CA THR A 442 -1.79 12.86 17.69
C THR A 442 -0.41 12.79 17.06
N VAL A 443 -0.29 12.01 16.00
CA VAL A 443 0.95 11.75 15.25
C VAL A 443 0.82 12.40 13.88
N ASP A 444 1.73 13.32 13.55
CA ASP A 444 1.90 13.84 12.20
C ASP A 444 3.10 13.16 11.55
N GLY A 445 2.82 12.11 10.79
CA GLY A 445 3.82 11.28 10.11
C GLY A 445 4.55 12.02 8.97
N LYS A 446 4.01 13.15 8.48
CA LYS A 446 4.70 13.99 7.49
C LYS A 446 5.73 14.91 8.17
N LYS A 447 5.33 15.60 9.24
CA LYS A 447 6.21 16.55 9.94
C LYS A 447 7.14 15.89 10.96
N GLY A 448 6.85 14.65 11.36
CA GLY A 448 7.58 13.97 12.43
C GLY A 448 7.28 14.55 13.80
N LEU A 449 6.05 15.02 14.04
CA LEU A 449 5.65 15.69 15.29
C LEU A 449 4.58 14.88 16.04
N ILE A 450 4.73 14.81 17.36
CA ILE A 450 3.79 14.18 18.28
C ILE A 450 3.21 15.25 19.19
N TYR A 451 1.89 15.29 19.29
CA TYR A 451 1.18 16.30 20.07
C TYR A 451 0.32 15.69 21.16
N GLU A 452 0.15 16.44 22.25
CA GLU A 452 -0.72 16.06 23.36
C GLU A 452 -2.20 16.12 22.95
N GLY A 453 -2.95 15.06 23.27
CA GLY A 453 -4.38 14.95 23.00
C GLY A 453 -4.72 14.66 21.53
N ARG A 454 -6.02 14.62 21.26
CA ARG A 454 -6.56 14.62 19.90
C ARG A 454 -6.49 16.03 19.35
N ILE A 455 -5.61 16.26 18.37
CA ILE A 455 -5.65 17.46 17.55
C ILE A 455 -6.73 17.23 16.51
N ALA A 456 -7.81 17.99 16.62
CA ALA A 456 -8.67 18.25 15.49
C ALA A 456 -7.82 18.90 14.38
N LEU A 457 -7.94 18.43 13.15
CA LEU A 457 -7.36 19.07 11.97
C LEU A 457 -8.11 20.38 11.64
N GLU A 458 -8.23 21.26 12.62
CA GLU A 458 -8.61 22.65 12.44
C GLU A 458 -7.33 23.47 12.27
N GLY A 459 -7.06 23.94 11.04
CA GLY A 459 -5.99 24.91 10.83
C GLY A 459 -5.24 24.87 9.50
N ALA A 460 -5.91 24.67 8.37
CA ALA A 460 -5.47 25.23 7.09
C ALA A 460 -6.58 26.09 6.42
N LYS A 461 -7.55 26.54 7.20
CA LYS A 461 -8.64 27.43 6.77
C LYS A 461 -8.87 28.44 7.88
N LYS A 462 -8.29 29.64 7.78
CA LYS A 462 -8.73 30.94 8.39
C LYS A 462 -7.55 31.90 8.60
N LYS A 463 -7.12 32.59 7.53
CA LYS A 463 -6.71 34.02 7.57
C LYS A 463 -6.53 34.59 6.15
N VAL A 464 -7.53 34.44 5.29
CA VAL A 464 -7.72 35.32 4.11
C VAL A 464 -9.24 35.51 3.95
N LYS A 465 -9.84 36.26 4.87
CA LYS A 465 -11.22 36.75 4.71
C LYS A 465 -11.13 38.25 4.42
N LYS A 466 -10.96 38.60 3.14
CA LYS A 466 -11.78 39.63 2.49
C LYS A 466 -11.50 39.83 1.00
N ASP A 467 -10.39 39.33 0.48
CA ASP A 467 -10.09 39.47 -0.97
C ASP A 467 -10.27 38.15 -1.75
N ALA A 468 -10.70 37.08 -1.05
CA ALA A 468 -10.79 35.73 -1.59
C ALA A 468 -12.10 35.42 -2.33
N GLU A 469 -13.13 36.26 -2.28
CA GLU A 469 -14.42 35.95 -2.94
C GLU A 469 -14.33 35.95 -4.48
N GLU A 470 -13.36 36.67 -5.07
CA GLU A 470 -13.12 36.65 -6.52
C GLU A 470 -12.09 35.58 -6.96
N GLN A 471 -11.10 35.26 -6.11
CA GLN A 471 -10.09 34.23 -6.42
C GLN A 471 -10.55 32.80 -6.12
N GLN A 472 -11.50 32.61 -5.20
CA GLN A 472 -12.03 31.29 -4.83
C GLN A 472 -12.90 30.68 -5.94
N VAL A 473 -13.51 31.51 -6.80
CA VAL A 473 -14.20 31.04 -8.02
C VAL A 473 -13.20 30.53 -9.07
N GLN A 474 -12.01 31.13 -9.15
CA GLN A 474 -10.95 30.70 -10.08
C GLN A 474 -10.15 29.49 -9.59
N GLN A 475 -9.89 29.34 -8.29
CA GLN A 475 -9.15 28.18 -7.76
C GLN A 475 -9.98 26.89 -7.72
N ILE A 476 -11.30 26.98 -7.49
CA ILE A 476 -12.20 25.79 -7.56
C ILE A 476 -12.29 25.25 -9.01
N MET A 477 -12.06 26.08 -10.03
CA MET A 477 -11.99 25.65 -11.43
C MET A 477 -10.71 24.88 -11.80
N ILE A 478 -9.64 24.96 -11.01
CA ILE A 478 -8.32 24.41 -11.41
C ILE A 478 -8.14 22.95 -10.96
N HIS A 479 -8.76 22.51 -9.88
CA HIS A 479 -8.74 21.09 -9.48
C HIS A 479 -9.75 20.22 -10.27
N SER A 480 -10.54 20.82 -11.17
CA SER A 480 -11.53 20.15 -12.05
C SER A 480 -11.09 20.09 -13.53
N LEU A 481 -9.79 20.07 -13.83
CA LEU A 481 -9.33 20.18 -15.23
C LEU A 481 -9.59 18.94 -16.10
N LEU A 482 -9.85 17.77 -15.51
CA LEU A 482 -10.28 16.59 -16.25
C LEU A 482 -11.80 16.49 -16.21
N ILE A 483 -12.43 17.16 -17.15
CA ILE A 483 -13.87 17.02 -17.41
C ILE A 483 -14.08 15.64 -18.03
N THR A 484 -14.88 14.82 -17.35
CA THR A 484 -15.31 13.50 -17.81
C THR A 484 -16.82 13.50 -18.00
N SER A 485 -17.31 12.75 -18.99
CA SER A 485 -18.73 12.49 -19.17
C SER A 485 -19.23 11.47 -18.14
N THR A 486 -18.41 10.48 -17.79
CA THR A 486 -18.68 9.54 -16.70
C THR A 486 -18.44 10.22 -15.36
N GLU A 487 -19.44 10.23 -14.48
CA GLU A 487 -19.31 10.79 -13.12
C GLU A 487 -18.46 9.86 -12.25
N ILE A 488 -17.47 10.40 -11.54
CA ILE A 488 -16.63 9.64 -10.62
C ILE A 488 -17.04 9.95 -9.18
N LYS A 489 -17.77 9.02 -8.56
CA LYS A 489 -18.32 9.11 -7.21
C LYS A 489 -17.43 8.38 -6.20
N GLY A 490 -17.65 8.64 -4.91
CA GLY A 490 -16.99 7.96 -3.80
C GLY A 490 -17.85 6.90 -3.11
N ASN A 491 -17.22 5.82 -2.67
CA ASN A 491 -17.77 4.91 -1.66
C ASN A 491 -17.52 5.51 -0.27
N VAL A 492 -18.59 5.76 0.50
CA VAL A 492 -18.53 6.48 1.78
C VAL A 492 -19.27 5.74 2.87
N ASP A 493 -18.68 5.68 4.07
CA ASP A 493 -19.31 5.05 5.24
C ASP A 493 -19.61 6.07 6.36
N PHE A 494 -18.89 7.21 6.39
CA PHE A 494 -19.02 8.26 7.43
C PHE A 494 -18.48 9.62 6.95
N LYS A 495 -18.68 10.66 7.76
CA LYS A 495 -18.40 12.06 7.41
C LYS A 495 -16.97 12.34 6.97
N GLU A 496 -15.98 11.87 7.72
CA GLU A 496 -14.56 12.15 7.45
C GLU A 496 -14.12 11.56 6.09
N VAL A 497 -14.77 10.47 5.66
CA VAL A 497 -14.57 9.86 4.34
C VAL A 497 -15.28 10.68 3.26
N ALA A 498 -16.46 11.25 3.54
CA ALA A 498 -17.13 12.19 2.64
C ALA A 498 -16.27 13.44 2.37
N GLU A 499 -15.66 14.03 3.40
CA GLU A 499 -14.81 15.22 3.26
C GLU A 499 -13.60 14.94 2.36
N LYS A 500 -12.94 13.80 2.56
CA LYS A 500 -11.83 13.37 1.69
C LYS A 500 -12.27 13.06 0.27
N ALA A 501 -13.47 12.50 0.07
CA ALA A 501 -14.02 12.28 -1.26
C ALA A 501 -14.26 13.62 -1.99
N VAL A 502 -14.72 14.66 -1.30
CA VAL A 502 -14.83 16.01 -1.88
C VAL A 502 -13.46 16.55 -2.27
N GLU A 503 -12.45 16.41 -1.41
CA GLU A 503 -11.07 16.83 -1.66
C GLU A 503 -10.43 16.09 -2.86
N ALA A 504 -10.71 14.80 -3.00
CA ALA A 504 -10.30 14.00 -4.16
C ALA A 504 -11.07 14.33 -5.44
N GLY A 505 -12.04 15.26 -5.36
CA GLY A 505 -12.82 15.72 -6.50
C GLY A 505 -13.94 14.76 -6.90
N ALA A 506 -14.56 14.03 -5.98
CA ALA A 506 -15.70 13.16 -6.28
C ALA A 506 -16.92 13.94 -6.79
N ASP A 507 -17.61 13.46 -7.82
CA ASP A 507 -18.84 14.05 -8.37
C ASP A 507 -20.08 13.75 -7.52
N GLY A 508 -19.93 12.94 -6.46
CA GLY A 508 -20.98 12.57 -5.50
C GLY A 508 -20.63 11.30 -4.72
N VAL A 509 -21.61 10.71 -4.06
CA VAL A 509 -21.50 9.43 -3.34
C VAL A 509 -22.39 8.41 -4.03
N GLY A 510 -21.77 7.40 -4.64
CA GLY A 510 -22.49 6.32 -5.34
C GLY A 510 -22.89 5.18 -4.41
N LEU A 511 -22.31 5.13 -3.21
CA LEU A 511 -22.66 4.18 -2.16
C LEU A 511 -22.37 4.79 -0.78
N LEU A 512 -23.43 5.19 -0.07
CA LEU A 512 -23.40 5.42 1.36
C LEU A 512 -23.92 4.18 2.08
N ARG A 513 -23.04 3.48 2.81
CA ARG A 513 -23.39 2.25 3.52
C ARG A 513 -24.07 2.55 4.85
N SER A 514 -25.22 1.93 5.09
CA SER A 514 -25.96 2.08 6.35
C SER A 514 -25.41 1.19 7.46
N GLU A 515 -24.71 0.09 7.15
CA GLU A 515 -24.26 -0.91 8.14
C GLU A 515 -23.44 -0.29 9.26
N HIS A 516 -22.55 0.66 8.93
CA HIS A 516 -21.75 1.35 9.93
C HIS A 516 -22.61 2.11 10.93
N MET A 517 -23.64 2.82 10.45
CA MET A 517 -24.59 3.54 11.31
C MET A 517 -25.30 2.59 12.27
N PHE A 518 -25.71 1.41 11.80
CA PHE A 518 -26.38 0.40 12.63
C PHE A 518 -25.42 -0.30 13.61
N LEU A 519 -24.16 -0.52 13.23
CA LEU A 519 -23.14 -1.06 14.13
C LEU A 519 -22.76 -0.06 15.23
N GLU A 520 -22.71 1.24 14.94
CA GLU A 520 -22.49 2.29 15.95
C GLU A 520 -23.66 2.43 16.92
N ILE A 521 -24.89 2.19 16.47
CA ILE A 521 -26.05 2.10 17.37
C ILE A 521 -25.85 0.98 18.39
N GLY A 522 -25.24 -0.14 17.99
CA GLY A 522 -24.83 -1.24 18.87
C GLY A 522 -25.98 -2.11 19.42
N GLU A 523 -27.22 -1.82 19.03
CA GLU A 523 -28.43 -2.58 19.41
C GLU A 523 -29.23 -2.98 18.18
N HIS A 524 -29.87 -4.14 18.24
CA HIS A 524 -30.70 -4.65 17.15
C HIS A 524 -31.88 -3.69 16.84
N PRO A 525 -32.11 -3.28 15.57
CA PRO A 525 -33.13 -2.28 15.23
C PRO A 525 -34.54 -2.67 15.68
N LYS A 526 -34.92 -3.94 15.47
CA LYS A 526 -36.20 -4.49 15.93
C LYS A 526 -36.40 -4.35 17.44
N LYS A 527 -35.36 -4.61 18.23
CA LYS A 527 -35.40 -4.47 19.68
C LYS A 527 -35.66 -3.02 20.09
N LEU A 528 -34.97 -2.06 19.46
CA LEU A 528 -35.22 -0.64 19.71
C LEU A 528 -36.68 -0.26 19.41
N ILE A 529 -37.26 -0.81 18.34
CA ILE A 529 -38.66 -0.57 18.00
C ILE A 529 -39.60 -1.21 19.05
N GLU A 530 -39.35 -2.45 19.44
CA GLU A 530 -40.14 -3.18 20.46
C GLU A 530 -40.08 -2.49 21.84
N GLU A 531 -38.96 -1.85 22.17
CA GLU A 531 -38.77 -1.05 23.39
C GLU A 531 -39.34 0.39 23.28
N ASN A 532 -40.11 0.70 22.23
CA ASN A 532 -40.65 2.04 21.94
C ASN A 532 -39.57 3.14 21.75
N ARG A 533 -38.35 2.77 21.34
CA ARG A 533 -37.23 3.66 21.04
C ARG A 533 -37.07 3.93 19.53
N LYS A 534 -38.18 3.89 18.78
CA LYS A 534 -38.22 4.16 17.33
C LYS A 534 -37.63 5.53 16.96
N GLU A 535 -37.96 6.57 17.73
CA GLU A 535 -37.48 7.93 17.48
C GLU A 535 -35.96 8.06 17.63
N GLU A 536 -35.36 7.30 18.56
CA GLU A 536 -33.91 7.25 18.72
C GLU A 536 -33.24 6.64 17.48
N LEU A 537 -33.80 5.54 16.97
CA LEU A 537 -33.32 4.88 15.76
C LEU A 537 -33.38 5.82 14.55
N VAL A 538 -34.54 6.46 14.31
CA VAL A 538 -34.73 7.42 13.21
C VAL A 538 -33.74 8.58 13.33
N THR A 539 -33.56 9.15 14.52
CA THR A 539 -32.65 10.28 14.75
C THR A 539 -31.19 9.91 14.47
N LYS A 540 -30.76 8.72 14.89
CA LYS A 540 -29.38 8.25 14.63
C LYS A 540 -29.11 8.03 13.15
N ILE A 541 -30.04 7.38 12.43
CA ILE A 541 -29.95 7.20 10.97
C ILE A 541 -29.93 8.58 10.27
N MET A 542 -30.86 9.46 10.67
CA MET A 542 -30.96 10.82 10.12
C MET A 542 -29.65 11.61 10.27
N ASN A 543 -29.03 11.56 11.45
CA ASN A 543 -27.77 12.27 11.69
C ASN A 543 -26.62 11.68 10.85
N GLY A 544 -26.51 10.36 10.77
CA GLY A 544 -25.49 9.70 9.95
C GLY A 544 -25.61 10.05 8.46
N ILE A 545 -26.83 10.10 7.92
CA ILE A 545 -27.06 10.52 6.53
C ILE A 545 -26.78 12.02 6.36
N ARG A 546 -27.25 12.87 7.29
CA ARG A 546 -27.05 14.33 7.26
C ARG A 546 -25.57 14.70 7.21
N ASP A 547 -24.76 14.06 8.05
CA ASP A 547 -23.33 14.35 8.17
C ASP A 547 -22.58 14.16 6.85
N VAL A 548 -23.00 13.19 6.03
CA VAL A 548 -22.45 12.96 4.69
C VAL A 548 -23.10 13.89 3.64
N ALA A 549 -24.42 14.05 3.70
CA ALA A 549 -25.17 14.83 2.72
C ALA A 549 -24.83 16.33 2.76
N ASP A 550 -24.63 16.90 3.94
CA ASP A 550 -24.21 18.30 4.13
C ASP A 550 -22.83 18.57 3.51
N VAL A 551 -21.89 17.63 3.65
CA VAL A 551 -20.54 17.73 3.08
C VAL A 551 -20.57 17.65 1.55
N MET A 552 -21.45 16.80 1.02
CA MET A 552 -21.54 16.54 -0.40
C MET A 552 -22.40 17.54 -1.15
N TYR A 553 -23.25 18.33 -0.49
CA TYR A 553 -24.14 19.26 -1.17
C TYR A 553 -23.40 20.22 -2.12
N PRO A 554 -23.85 20.40 -3.39
CA PRO A 554 -25.08 19.88 -3.99
C PRO A 554 -24.95 18.54 -4.74
N ARG A 555 -23.84 17.82 -4.58
CA ARG A 555 -23.55 16.54 -5.26
C ARG A 555 -24.45 15.42 -4.74
N PRO A 556 -24.88 14.46 -5.59
CA PRO A 556 -25.79 13.39 -5.20
C PRO A 556 -25.19 12.46 -4.14
N VAL A 557 -26.04 11.97 -3.23
CA VAL A 557 -25.68 10.95 -2.22
C VAL A 557 -26.68 9.82 -2.26
N TRP A 558 -26.24 8.64 -2.69
CA TRP A 558 -27.10 7.44 -2.74
C TRP A 558 -26.92 6.59 -1.49
N TYR A 559 -27.92 6.63 -0.62
CA TYR A 559 -27.99 5.82 0.60
C TYR A 559 -28.48 4.42 0.28
N ARG A 560 -27.71 3.40 0.69
CA ARG A 560 -28.12 2.00 0.60
C ARG A 560 -28.82 1.58 1.89
N THR A 561 -30.04 1.07 1.77
CA THR A 561 -30.78 0.56 2.94
C THR A 561 -30.06 -0.64 3.56
N LEU A 562 -30.42 -0.99 4.80
CA LEU A 562 -29.73 -1.99 5.60
C LEU A 562 -29.50 -3.33 4.88
N ASP A 563 -28.24 -3.77 4.79
CA ASP A 563 -27.84 -5.05 4.19
C ASP A 563 -26.92 -5.88 5.11
N LEU A 564 -27.13 -5.83 6.43
CA LEU A 564 -26.45 -6.73 7.37
C LEU A 564 -26.92 -8.18 7.20
N LYS A 565 -25.99 -9.13 7.37
CA LYS A 565 -26.27 -10.57 7.43
C LYS A 565 -26.76 -10.99 8.81
N THR A 566 -27.43 -12.14 8.91
CA THR A 566 -27.95 -12.69 10.17
C THR A 566 -26.86 -12.92 11.22
N ASP A 567 -25.67 -13.36 10.83
CA ASP A 567 -24.50 -13.51 11.72
C ASP A 567 -23.96 -12.16 12.23
N GLU A 568 -24.08 -11.09 11.45
CA GLU A 568 -23.75 -9.74 11.90
C GLU A 568 -24.80 -9.17 12.85
N PHE A 569 -26.09 -9.43 12.60
CA PHE A 569 -27.15 -9.07 13.54
C PHE A 569 -27.00 -9.80 14.88
N LYS A 570 -26.56 -11.07 14.90
CA LYS A 570 -26.25 -11.82 16.14
C LYS A 570 -25.21 -11.13 17.02
N ALA A 571 -24.29 -10.38 16.43
CA ALA A 571 -23.27 -9.66 17.17
C ALA A 571 -23.80 -8.38 17.85
N LEU A 572 -24.99 -7.91 17.48
CA LEU A 572 -25.64 -6.76 18.11
C LEU A 572 -26.38 -7.17 19.40
N LYS A 573 -26.42 -6.26 20.36
CA LYS A 573 -27.21 -6.45 21.58
C LYS A 573 -28.70 -6.57 21.23
N GLY A 574 -29.35 -7.69 21.60
CA GLY A 574 -30.72 -7.99 21.19
C GLY A 574 -30.84 -8.87 19.94
N GLY A 575 -29.72 -9.25 19.31
CA GLY A 575 -29.68 -10.15 18.16
C GLY A 575 -29.52 -11.63 18.53
N GLU A 576 -29.60 -11.99 19.81
CA GLU A 576 -29.30 -13.35 20.29
C GLU A 576 -30.28 -14.40 19.72
N ASN A 577 -31.49 -13.97 19.33
CA ASN A 577 -32.54 -14.82 18.77
C ASN A 577 -32.56 -14.86 17.23
N GLU A 578 -31.58 -14.24 16.58
CA GLU A 578 -31.46 -14.30 15.12
C GLU A 578 -31.31 -15.76 14.64
N PRO A 579 -31.97 -16.15 13.53
CA PRO A 579 -31.93 -17.52 13.05
C PRO A 579 -30.50 -17.93 12.66
N GLU A 580 -30.19 -19.22 12.79
CA GLU A 580 -28.94 -19.78 12.27
C GLU A 580 -29.12 -20.14 10.79
N GLU A 581 -28.33 -19.51 9.93
CA GLU A 581 -28.34 -19.77 8.50
C GLU A 581 -27.06 -20.50 8.10
N ALA A 582 -27.20 -21.58 7.33
CA ALA A 582 -26.05 -22.34 6.83
C ALA A 582 -25.17 -21.48 5.89
N ASN A 583 -25.75 -20.50 5.20
CA ASN A 583 -25.04 -19.62 4.28
C ASN A 583 -25.58 -18.17 4.38
N PRO A 584 -25.11 -17.37 5.36
CA PRO A 584 -25.60 -16.00 5.59
C PRO A 584 -25.45 -15.08 4.37
N MET A 585 -24.49 -15.36 3.48
CA MET A 585 -24.27 -14.57 2.25
C MET A 585 -25.46 -14.61 1.27
N ILE A 586 -26.19 -15.73 1.18
CA ILE A 586 -27.37 -15.88 0.32
C ILE A 586 -28.68 -15.87 1.13
N GLY A 587 -28.59 -15.57 2.42
CA GLY A 587 -29.66 -15.72 3.41
C GLY A 587 -30.61 -14.52 3.51
N TRP A 588 -31.16 -14.36 4.70
CA TRP A 588 -32.19 -13.38 5.08
C TRP A 588 -31.57 -12.00 5.39
N ARG A 589 -31.29 -11.24 4.32
CA ARG A 589 -30.68 -9.90 4.36
C ARG A 589 -31.22 -8.98 3.27
N GLY A 590 -30.82 -7.70 3.31
CA GLY A 590 -31.23 -6.69 2.33
C GLY A 590 -32.74 -6.55 2.22
N ILE A 591 -33.27 -6.28 1.02
CA ILE A 591 -34.71 -6.06 0.82
C ILE A 591 -35.58 -7.25 1.27
N ARG A 592 -35.03 -8.49 1.19
CA ARG A 592 -35.73 -9.71 1.61
C ARG A 592 -36.13 -9.62 3.08
N ARG A 593 -35.20 -9.15 3.91
CA ARG A 593 -35.45 -8.91 5.33
C ARG A 593 -36.25 -7.62 5.55
N SER A 594 -35.92 -6.54 4.82
CA SER A 594 -36.59 -5.25 4.99
C SER A 594 -38.10 -5.30 4.73
N ILE A 595 -38.57 -6.20 3.87
CA ILE A 595 -40.01 -6.41 3.60
C ILE A 595 -40.69 -7.26 4.68
N ASP A 596 -39.98 -8.19 5.32
CA ASP A 596 -40.50 -8.92 6.48
C ASP A 596 -40.52 -8.04 7.74
N GLU A 597 -39.53 -7.18 7.89
CA GLU A 597 -39.34 -6.26 9.02
C GLU A 597 -39.65 -4.80 8.62
N VAL A 598 -40.84 -4.57 8.04
CA VAL A 598 -41.24 -3.28 7.42
C VAL A 598 -41.04 -2.05 8.30
N GLU A 599 -41.15 -2.18 9.63
CA GLU A 599 -40.98 -1.04 10.53
C GLU A 599 -39.53 -0.54 10.60
N VAL A 600 -38.53 -1.42 10.39
CA VAL A 600 -37.12 -1.00 10.29
C VAL A 600 -36.92 -0.18 9.01
N LEU A 601 -37.42 -0.68 7.87
CA LEU A 601 -37.32 0.03 6.59
C LEU A 601 -38.05 1.39 6.63
N LYS A 602 -39.23 1.45 7.26
CA LYS A 602 -39.93 2.72 7.47
C LYS A 602 -39.14 3.71 8.33
N CYS A 603 -38.31 3.24 9.28
CA CYS A 603 -37.44 4.14 10.04
C CYS A 603 -36.36 4.78 9.15
N GLU A 604 -35.76 3.99 8.25
CA GLU A 604 -34.79 4.50 7.27
C GLU A 604 -35.44 5.52 6.33
N PHE A 605 -36.62 5.22 5.78
CA PHE A 605 -37.35 6.16 4.93
C PHE A 605 -37.81 7.42 5.69
N GLU A 606 -38.25 7.30 6.95
CA GLU A 606 -38.65 8.45 7.76
C GLU A 606 -37.46 9.37 8.03
N ALA A 607 -36.27 8.81 8.28
CA ALA A 607 -35.05 9.60 8.40
C ALA A 607 -34.76 10.40 7.13
N ILE A 608 -34.89 9.78 5.95
CA ILE A 608 -34.66 10.45 4.66
C ILE A 608 -35.74 11.51 4.39
N ARG A 609 -37.01 11.20 4.66
CA ARG A 609 -38.12 12.16 4.54
C ARG A 609 -37.86 13.43 5.35
N ARG A 610 -37.50 13.27 6.63
CA ARG A 610 -37.17 14.40 7.53
C ARG A 610 -35.97 15.20 7.06
N LEU A 611 -34.98 14.58 6.44
CA LEU A 611 -33.84 15.30 5.86
C LEU A 611 -34.26 16.13 4.66
N ARG A 612 -35.12 15.57 3.80
CA ARG A 612 -35.62 16.24 2.60
C ARG A 612 -36.65 17.33 2.87
N ASP A 613 -37.13 17.46 4.11
CA ASP A 613 -37.88 18.64 4.57
C ASP A 613 -36.97 19.90 4.62
N ASP A 614 -35.63 19.75 4.64
CA ASP A 614 -34.66 20.82 4.39
C ASP A 614 -34.42 20.93 2.87
N ASP A 615 -34.81 22.05 2.26
CA ASP A 615 -34.68 22.33 0.82
C ASP A 615 -33.22 22.20 0.30
N ARG A 616 -32.24 22.17 1.20
CA ARG A 616 -30.82 21.96 0.86
C ARG A 616 -30.44 20.48 0.77
N LEU A 617 -31.23 19.53 1.24
CA LEU A 617 -30.85 18.11 1.26
C LEU A 617 -31.62 17.26 0.23
N THR A 618 -32.03 17.89 -0.87
CA THR A 618 -32.75 17.23 -1.97
C THR A 618 -31.87 16.28 -2.80
N ASN A 619 -30.55 16.29 -2.58
CA ASN A 619 -29.53 15.47 -3.24
C ASN A 619 -29.44 14.02 -2.72
N ILE A 620 -30.27 13.64 -1.73
CA ILE A 620 -30.28 12.28 -1.15
C ILE A 620 -31.19 11.36 -1.98
N GLY A 621 -30.62 10.24 -2.44
CA GLY A 621 -31.32 9.14 -3.10
C GLY A 621 -31.28 7.84 -2.28
N VAL A 622 -32.14 6.89 -2.66
CA VAL A 622 -32.31 5.58 -2.01
C VAL A 622 -31.93 4.46 -2.98
N MET A 623 -31.13 3.51 -2.48
CA MET A 623 -30.77 2.29 -3.19
C MET A 623 -31.13 1.05 -2.38
N LEU A 624 -31.89 0.15 -2.98
CA LEU A 624 -32.33 -1.10 -2.34
C LEU A 624 -31.38 -2.28 -2.70
N PRO A 625 -30.83 -3.01 -1.71
CA PRO A 625 -29.97 -4.18 -1.90
C PRO A 625 -30.76 -5.50 -2.04
N MET A 626 -30.13 -6.52 -2.63
CA MET A 626 -30.52 -7.93 -2.69
C MET A 626 -31.87 -8.20 -3.37
N ILE A 627 -32.25 -7.35 -4.33
CA ILE A 627 -33.53 -7.45 -5.03
C ILE A 627 -33.54 -8.64 -5.99
N GLN A 628 -34.61 -9.43 -5.93
CA GLN A 628 -34.83 -10.59 -6.76
C GLN A 628 -36.10 -10.48 -7.61
N HIS A 629 -37.10 -9.70 -7.20
CA HIS A 629 -38.38 -9.61 -7.91
C HIS A 629 -38.93 -8.17 -7.98
N PRO A 630 -39.52 -7.71 -9.12
CA PRO A 630 -40.01 -6.33 -9.26
C PRO A 630 -41.03 -5.88 -8.20
N SER A 631 -41.82 -6.82 -7.66
CA SER A 631 -42.75 -6.52 -6.57
C SER A 631 -42.09 -5.98 -5.30
N GLU A 632 -40.81 -6.28 -5.07
CA GLU A 632 -40.06 -5.80 -3.91
C GLU A 632 -39.80 -4.28 -4.02
N ILE A 633 -39.48 -3.79 -5.23
CA ILE A 633 -39.37 -2.35 -5.50
C ILE A 633 -40.73 -1.67 -5.32
N ARG A 634 -41.79 -2.27 -5.89
CA ARG A 634 -43.15 -1.76 -5.73
C ARG A 634 -43.53 -1.64 -4.27
N LYS A 635 -43.24 -2.67 -3.48
CA LYS A 635 -43.56 -2.68 -2.05
C LYS A 635 -42.77 -1.63 -1.28
N ALA A 636 -41.48 -1.46 -1.58
CA ALA A 636 -40.67 -0.42 -0.96
C ALA A 636 -41.16 0.99 -1.31
N LYS A 637 -41.56 1.25 -2.56
CA LYS A 637 -42.16 2.52 -2.99
C LYS A 637 -43.49 2.81 -2.30
N GLU A 638 -44.35 1.80 -2.13
CA GLU A 638 -45.58 1.90 -1.34
C GLU A 638 -45.26 2.30 0.11
N LEU A 639 -44.31 1.61 0.76
CA LEU A 639 -43.92 1.89 2.14
C LEU A 639 -43.31 3.29 2.33
N ALA A 640 -42.54 3.78 1.35
CA ALA A 640 -42.04 5.16 1.33
C ALA A 640 -43.19 6.16 1.21
N SER A 641 -44.13 5.91 0.29
CA SER A 641 -45.29 6.77 0.06
C SER A 641 -46.22 6.83 1.27
N ASP A 642 -46.43 5.70 1.96
CA ASP A 642 -47.27 5.59 3.16
C ASP A 642 -46.82 6.51 4.30
N ILE A 643 -45.52 6.81 4.38
CA ILE A 643 -44.97 7.73 5.38
C ILE A 643 -44.74 9.15 4.84
N GLY A 644 -45.13 9.43 3.59
CA GLY A 644 -45.01 10.74 2.95
C GLY A 644 -43.68 11.01 2.26
N LEU A 645 -42.84 9.99 2.01
CA LEU A 645 -41.66 10.10 1.16
C LEU A 645 -42.03 9.73 -0.28
N ASP A 646 -42.12 10.73 -1.14
CA ASP A 646 -42.48 10.56 -2.56
C ASP A 646 -41.29 10.00 -3.37
N PRO A 647 -41.31 8.71 -3.78
CA PRO A 647 -40.18 8.08 -4.45
C PRO A 647 -39.94 8.62 -5.87
N ASP A 648 -40.93 9.25 -6.51
CA ASP A 648 -40.82 9.74 -7.88
C ASP A 648 -40.20 11.15 -7.95
N LYS A 649 -40.06 11.83 -6.80
CA LYS A 649 -39.36 13.12 -6.67
C LYS A 649 -37.92 12.99 -6.20
N MET A 650 -37.36 11.78 -6.21
CA MET A 650 -36.00 11.51 -5.79
C MET A 650 -35.32 10.47 -6.65
N ASP A 651 -33.99 10.41 -6.54
CA ASP A 651 -33.24 9.27 -7.03
C ASP A 651 -33.66 8.04 -6.20
N PHE A 652 -34.51 7.20 -6.78
CA PHE A 652 -34.89 5.90 -6.23
C PHE A 652 -34.37 4.80 -7.17
N GLY A 653 -33.59 3.87 -6.63
CA GLY A 653 -32.88 2.88 -7.43
C GLY A 653 -32.68 1.55 -6.73
N MET A 654 -31.96 0.67 -7.41
CA MET A 654 -31.66 -0.68 -6.93
C MET A 654 -30.21 -1.05 -7.15
N MET A 655 -29.72 -1.99 -6.35
CA MET A 655 -28.46 -2.64 -6.60
C MET A 655 -28.67 -3.88 -7.47
N VAL A 656 -27.94 -3.96 -8.59
CA VAL A 656 -27.92 -5.12 -9.47
C VAL A 656 -26.75 -6.00 -9.07
N GLU A 657 -27.03 -6.94 -8.18
CA GLU A 657 -26.02 -7.82 -7.59
C GLU A 657 -26.44 -9.30 -7.60
N ILE A 658 -27.64 -9.59 -8.10
CA ILE A 658 -28.16 -10.95 -8.28
C ILE A 658 -28.29 -11.20 -9.78
N PRO A 659 -27.80 -12.34 -10.31
CA PRO A 659 -27.91 -12.65 -11.74
C PRO A 659 -29.35 -12.62 -12.26
N ALA A 660 -30.31 -13.07 -11.45
CA ALA A 660 -31.74 -12.99 -11.77
C ALA A 660 -32.17 -11.54 -12.01
N ALA A 661 -31.75 -10.59 -11.16
CA ALA A 661 -32.08 -9.18 -11.32
C ALA A 661 -31.50 -8.60 -12.62
N ALA A 662 -30.26 -8.97 -12.96
CA ALA A 662 -29.65 -8.57 -14.22
C ALA A 662 -30.43 -9.11 -15.44
N LEU A 663 -30.86 -10.39 -15.39
CA LEU A 663 -31.55 -11.07 -16.49
C LEU A 663 -32.93 -10.52 -16.83
N ILE A 664 -33.65 -9.97 -15.84
CA ILE A 664 -35.00 -9.40 -16.01
C ILE A 664 -35.02 -7.89 -15.69
N ILE A 665 -33.91 -7.20 -15.97
CA ILE A 665 -33.75 -5.77 -15.67
C ILE A 665 -34.88 -4.89 -16.26
N ASP A 666 -35.39 -5.23 -17.45
CA ASP A 666 -36.50 -4.51 -18.09
C ASP A 666 -37.77 -4.47 -17.24
N ASP A 667 -38.03 -5.51 -16.44
CA ASP A 667 -39.19 -5.54 -15.55
C ASP A 667 -38.98 -4.67 -14.31
N PHE A 668 -37.75 -4.52 -13.83
CA PHE A 668 -37.42 -3.57 -12.76
C PHE A 668 -37.49 -2.12 -13.23
N ILE A 669 -37.05 -1.85 -14.46
CA ILE A 669 -37.15 -0.52 -15.09
C ILE A 669 -38.61 -0.05 -15.15
N LYS A 670 -39.56 -0.95 -15.45
CA LYS A 670 -41.01 -0.65 -15.49
C LYS A 670 -41.60 -0.23 -14.14
N GLU A 671 -40.95 -0.57 -13.02
CA GLU A 671 -41.37 -0.10 -11.69
C GLU A 671 -40.91 1.36 -11.41
N GLY A 672 -40.31 2.03 -12.41
CA GLY A 672 -39.97 3.45 -12.38
C GLY A 672 -38.73 3.76 -11.53
N ILE A 673 -37.71 2.92 -11.59
CA ILE A 673 -36.40 3.23 -11.00
C ILE A 673 -35.67 4.30 -11.84
N SER A 674 -34.95 5.17 -11.16
CA SER A 674 -34.17 6.26 -11.76
C SER A 674 -32.70 5.89 -12.00
N PHE A 675 -32.18 4.94 -11.21
CA PHE A 675 -30.81 4.44 -11.36
C PHE A 675 -30.66 2.98 -10.90
N ILE A 676 -29.58 2.35 -11.34
CA ILE A 676 -29.04 1.11 -10.79
C ILE A 676 -27.59 1.29 -10.38
N SER A 677 -27.13 0.48 -9.42
CA SER A 677 -25.70 0.30 -9.15
C SER A 677 -25.31 -1.17 -9.15
N PHE A 678 -24.24 -1.54 -9.83
CA PHE A 678 -23.72 -2.91 -9.78
C PHE A 678 -22.98 -3.17 -8.47
N GLY A 679 -23.47 -4.14 -7.70
CA GLY A 679 -22.73 -4.75 -6.59
C GLY A 679 -21.90 -5.92 -7.10
N THR A 680 -20.76 -5.65 -7.75
CA THR A 680 -19.98 -6.71 -8.44
C THR A 680 -19.41 -7.77 -7.52
N ASN A 681 -19.25 -7.42 -6.25
CA ASN A 681 -18.93 -8.33 -5.16
C ASN A 681 -19.84 -9.56 -5.17
N ASP A 682 -21.13 -9.33 -4.97
CA ASP A 682 -22.15 -10.36 -4.87
C ASP A 682 -22.56 -10.86 -6.26
N LEU A 683 -22.59 -10.00 -7.28
CA LEU A 683 -22.87 -10.40 -8.66
C LEU A 683 -21.89 -11.47 -9.15
N THR A 684 -20.59 -11.28 -8.88
CA THR A 684 -19.55 -12.24 -9.25
C THR A 684 -19.69 -13.53 -8.47
N GLN A 685 -19.89 -13.43 -7.16
CA GLN A 685 -20.08 -14.57 -6.27
C GLN A 685 -21.26 -15.45 -6.70
N PHE A 686 -22.41 -14.86 -7.02
CA PHE A 686 -23.60 -15.59 -7.45
C PHE A 686 -23.52 -16.07 -8.90
N THR A 687 -22.92 -15.29 -9.80
CA THR A 687 -22.75 -15.70 -11.21
C THR A 687 -21.80 -16.89 -11.33
N LEU A 688 -20.74 -16.92 -10.53
CA LEU A 688 -19.74 -17.99 -10.54
C LEU A 688 -20.00 -19.08 -9.51
N ALA A 689 -21.07 -18.95 -8.72
CA ALA A 689 -21.47 -19.86 -7.66
C ALA A 689 -20.33 -20.20 -6.70
N LEU A 690 -19.69 -19.18 -6.12
CA LEU A 690 -18.55 -19.33 -5.23
C LEU A 690 -18.63 -18.38 -4.04
N ASP A 691 -18.17 -18.82 -2.87
CA ASP A 691 -17.98 -17.97 -1.70
C ASP A 691 -16.55 -17.41 -1.70
N ARG A 692 -16.42 -16.09 -1.85
CA ARG A 692 -15.10 -15.43 -1.86
C ARG A 692 -14.37 -15.49 -0.52
N ASN A 693 -15.07 -15.77 0.58
CA ASN A 693 -14.46 -15.98 1.89
C ASN A 693 -13.95 -17.41 2.07
N SER A 694 -14.34 -18.34 1.20
CA SER A 694 -13.85 -19.72 1.22
C SER A 694 -12.48 -19.81 0.55
N ALA A 695 -11.44 -20.04 1.34
CA ALA A 695 -10.06 -20.12 0.87
C ALA A 695 -9.85 -21.14 -0.27
N HIS A 696 -10.68 -22.18 -0.36
CA HIS A 696 -10.58 -23.21 -1.39
C HIS A 696 -10.99 -22.72 -2.79
N VAL A 697 -11.98 -21.83 -2.87
CA VAL A 697 -12.57 -21.35 -4.13
C VAL A 697 -12.37 -19.87 -4.40
N ALA A 698 -11.91 -19.09 -3.41
CA ALA A 698 -11.63 -17.65 -3.55
C ALA A 698 -10.69 -17.33 -4.73
N LYS A 699 -9.76 -18.23 -5.07
CA LYS A 699 -8.88 -18.10 -6.24
C LYS A 699 -9.61 -18.08 -7.60
N LEU A 700 -10.85 -18.59 -7.65
CA LEU A 700 -11.71 -18.59 -8.84
C LEU A 700 -12.54 -17.31 -8.94
N TYR A 701 -12.58 -16.49 -7.88
CA TYR A 701 -13.26 -15.20 -7.87
C TYR A 701 -12.58 -14.25 -8.86
N ASN A 702 -13.35 -13.76 -9.83
CA ASN A 702 -12.84 -12.85 -10.85
C ASN A 702 -13.96 -11.96 -11.39
N GLU A 703 -13.95 -10.68 -11.03
CA GLU A 703 -14.94 -9.69 -11.49
C GLU A 703 -14.84 -9.42 -13.00
N HIS A 704 -13.70 -9.71 -13.62
CA HIS A 704 -13.52 -9.65 -15.08
C HIS A 704 -14.00 -10.91 -15.83
N HIS A 705 -14.64 -11.86 -15.14
CA HIS A 705 -15.11 -13.07 -15.79
C HIS A 705 -16.11 -12.74 -16.91
N PRO A 706 -16.01 -13.37 -18.10
CA PRO A 706 -16.88 -13.04 -19.25
C PRO A 706 -18.38 -13.13 -18.97
N ALA A 707 -18.81 -14.04 -18.09
CA ALA A 707 -20.21 -14.13 -17.68
C ALA A 707 -20.68 -12.89 -16.90
N VAL A 708 -19.85 -12.39 -15.97
CA VAL A 708 -20.15 -11.19 -15.18
C VAL A 708 -20.18 -9.96 -16.08
N LEU A 709 -19.18 -9.81 -16.95
CA LEU A 709 -19.12 -8.71 -17.91
C LEU A 709 -20.30 -8.70 -18.89
N LYS A 710 -20.79 -9.88 -19.30
CA LYS A 710 -22.00 -9.98 -20.15
C LYS A 710 -23.27 -9.53 -19.42
N LEU A 711 -23.42 -9.88 -18.14
CA LEU A 711 -24.56 -9.42 -17.35
C LEU A 711 -24.52 -7.90 -17.18
N ILE A 712 -23.35 -7.34 -16.90
CA ILE A 712 -23.15 -5.88 -16.78
C ILE A 712 -23.48 -5.17 -18.10
N ASP A 713 -22.91 -5.62 -19.22
CA ASP A 713 -23.15 -5.03 -20.55
C ASP A 713 -24.63 -5.07 -20.96
N MET A 714 -25.31 -6.18 -20.67
CA MET A 714 -26.74 -6.34 -20.94
C MET A 714 -27.59 -5.34 -20.14
N VAL A 715 -27.29 -5.18 -18.84
CA VAL A 715 -27.99 -4.23 -17.96
C VAL A 715 -27.71 -2.79 -18.37
N ILE A 716 -26.46 -2.44 -18.70
CA ILE A 716 -26.11 -1.08 -19.15
C ILE A 716 -26.91 -0.72 -20.41
N LYS A 717 -26.99 -1.62 -21.38
CA LYS A 717 -27.77 -1.40 -22.61
C LYS A 717 -29.24 -1.16 -22.34
N ALA A 718 -29.89 -2.05 -21.57
CA ALA A 718 -31.30 -1.93 -21.24
C ALA A 718 -31.62 -0.63 -20.48
N CYS A 719 -30.77 -0.25 -19.51
CA CYS A 719 -30.94 0.98 -18.75
C CYS A 719 -30.77 2.22 -19.63
N LYS A 720 -29.76 2.23 -20.52
CA LYS A 720 -29.49 3.34 -21.44
C LYS A 720 -30.63 3.57 -22.43
N GLU A 721 -31.25 2.51 -22.93
CA GLU A 721 -32.43 2.60 -23.82
C GLU A 721 -33.65 3.20 -23.11
N ASN A 722 -33.72 3.09 -21.78
CA ASN A 722 -34.84 3.57 -20.97
C ASN A 722 -34.52 4.81 -20.11
N ASN A 723 -33.37 5.47 -20.32
CA ASN A 723 -32.89 6.63 -19.54
C ASN A 723 -32.77 6.36 -18.02
N VAL A 724 -32.44 5.13 -17.64
CA VAL A 724 -32.09 4.78 -16.25
C VAL A 724 -30.59 4.89 -16.08
N LYS A 725 -30.14 5.65 -15.07
CA LYS A 725 -28.70 5.84 -14.83
C LYS A 725 -28.05 4.54 -14.34
N THR A 726 -26.83 4.28 -14.77
CA THR A 726 -26.06 3.10 -14.37
C THR A 726 -24.80 3.49 -13.63
N SER A 727 -24.56 2.79 -12.53
CA SER A 727 -23.35 2.94 -11.72
C SER A 727 -22.76 1.60 -11.34
N ILE A 728 -21.52 1.59 -10.88
CA ILE A 728 -20.88 0.46 -10.21
C ILE A 728 -20.33 0.92 -8.87
N CYS A 729 -20.37 0.06 -7.85
CA CYS A 729 -19.77 0.35 -6.54
C CYS A 729 -18.89 -0.80 -6.06
N GLY A 730 -18.04 -0.51 -5.07
CA GLY A 730 -17.07 -1.47 -4.51
C GLY A 730 -15.70 -1.44 -5.19
N GLN A 731 -14.94 -2.51 -5.02
CA GLN A 731 -13.52 -2.56 -5.45
C GLN A 731 -13.38 -2.55 -6.98
N ALA A 732 -14.30 -3.16 -7.73
CA ALA A 732 -14.34 -3.08 -9.19
C ALA A 732 -14.42 -1.64 -9.72
N GLY A 733 -15.10 -0.74 -9.00
CA GLY A 733 -15.15 0.69 -9.34
C GLY A 733 -13.81 1.41 -9.13
N SER A 734 -12.88 0.78 -8.42
CA SER A 734 -11.53 1.29 -8.16
C SER A 734 -10.46 0.64 -9.04
N ASP A 735 -10.82 -0.33 -9.90
CA ASP A 735 -9.91 -0.98 -10.85
C ASP A 735 -9.92 -0.26 -12.21
N PRO A 736 -8.80 0.38 -12.62
CA PRO A 736 -8.67 1.04 -13.93
C PRO A 736 -9.06 0.17 -15.13
N LYS A 737 -8.76 -1.13 -15.10
CA LYS A 737 -9.05 -2.04 -16.23
C LYS A 737 -10.55 -2.33 -16.34
N MET A 738 -11.23 -2.44 -15.20
CA MET A 738 -12.67 -2.60 -15.15
C MET A 738 -13.36 -1.33 -15.63
N VAL A 739 -12.96 -0.18 -15.10
CA VAL A 739 -13.52 1.13 -15.47
C VAL A 739 -13.38 1.40 -16.95
N GLU A 740 -12.23 1.11 -17.57
CA GLU A 740 -12.07 1.24 -19.02
C GLU A 740 -13.13 0.46 -19.80
N LYS A 741 -13.42 -0.79 -19.41
CA LYS A 741 -14.46 -1.60 -20.05
C LYS A 741 -15.85 -1.02 -19.83
N LEU A 742 -16.16 -0.56 -18.63
CA LEU A 742 -17.47 0.00 -18.29
C LEU A 742 -17.77 1.28 -19.05
N ILE A 743 -16.77 2.15 -19.23
CA ILE A 743 -16.90 3.37 -20.04
C ILE A 743 -17.14 3.01 -21.51
N ILE A 744 -16.45 2.00 -22.04
CA ILE A 744 -16.70 1.48 -23.38
C ILE A 744 -18.12 0.90 -23.51
N MET A 745 -18.63 0.22 -22.47
CA MET A 745 -20.02 -0.27 -22.41
C MET A 745 -21.04 0.87 -22.28
N GLY A 746 -20.61 2.05 -21.83
CA GLY A 746 -21.41 3.26 -21.74
C GLY A 746 -22.07 3.47 -20.38
N ILE A 747 -21.38 3.12 -19.29
CA ILE A 747 -21.80 3.41 -17.91
C ILE A 747 -21.88 4.93 -17.64
N ASP A 748 -22.81 5.36 -16.78
CA ASP A 748 -23.00 6.78 -16.45
C ASP A 748 -22.11 7.25 -15.30
N SER A 749 -21.92 6.41 -14.27
CA SER A 749 -21.04 6.73 -13.15
C SER A 749 -20.26 5.55 -12.59
N VAL A 750 -19.17 5.83 -11.90
CA VAL A 750 -18.35 4.83 -11.18
C VAL A 750 -18.12 5.31 -9.77
N SER A 751 -18.39 4.46 -8.78
CA SER A 751 -18.14 4.75 -7.36
C SER A 751 -16.88 4.02 -6.87
N ALA A 752 -15.80 4.78 -6.67
CA ALA A 752 -14.48 4.28 -6.30
C ALA A 752 -14.17 4.53 -4.81
N ASN A 753 -13.16 3.84 -4.29
CA ASN A 753 -12.55 4.20 -3.01
C ASN A 753 -11.82 5.55 -3.16
N ILE A 754 -11.73 6.33 -2.08
CA ILE A 754 -11.23 7.72 -2.11
C ILE A 754 -9.87 7.84 -2.77
N ASP A 755 -8.95 6.95 -2.42
CA ASP A 755 -7.57 6.87 -2.93
C ASP A 755 -7.52 6.61 -4.45
N ALA A 756 -8.53 5.95 -5.00
CA ALA A 756 -8.62 5.63 -6.41
C ALA A 756 -9.34 6.72 -7.24
N ILE A 757 -10.07 7.66 -6.64
CA ILE A 757 -10.91 8.64 -7.36
C ILE A 757 -10.12 9.42 -8.42
N GLU A 758 -8.96 9.97 -8.07
CA GLU A 758 -8.14 10.72 -9.03
C GLU A 758 -7.65 9.82 -10.17
N THR A 759 -7.19 8.62 -9.85
CA THR A 759 -6.72 7.64 -10.83
C THR A 759 -7.83 7.25 -11.80
N ILE A 760 -9.03 6.97 -11.28
CA ILE A 760 -10.21 6.59 -12.05
C ILE A 760 -10.68 7.76 -12.94
N ARG A 761 -10.63 9.00 -12.45
CA ARG A 761 -10.94 10.18 -13.27
C ARG A 761 -9.97 10.34 -14.44
N ARG A 762 -8.67 10.13 -14.23
CA ARG A 762 -7.67 10.13 -15.32
C ARG A 762 -7.92 9.03 -16.34
N VAL A 763 -8.26 7.83 -15.88
CA VAL A 763 -8.62 6.70 -16.75
C VAL A 763 -9.85 7.05 -17.58
N ALA A 764 -10.90 7.58 -16.94
CA ALA A 764 -12.12 7.97 -17.63
C ALA A 764 -11.86 9.02 -18.71
N ALA A 765 -11.18 10.11 -18.37
CA ALA A 765 -10.82 11.15 -19.33
C ALA A 765 -10.00 10.60 -20.51
N ARG A 766 -9.07 9.68 -20.26
CA ARG A 766 -8.26 9.04 -21.31
C ARG A 766 -9.10 8.16 -22.23
N VAL A 767 -9.99 7.34 -21.68
CA VAL A 767 -10.82 6.40 -22.45
C VAL A 767 -11.86 7.15 -23.27
N GLU A 768 -12.51 8.15 -22.69
CA GLU A 768 -13.46 9.02 -23.40
C GLU A 768 -12.77 9.75 -24.57
N ASN A 769 -11.59 10.33 -24.35
CA ASN A 769 -10.81 10.96 -25.42
C ASN A 769 -10.46 9.98 -26.54
N LYS A 770 -10.09 8.74 -26.19
CA LYS A 770 -9.82 7.69 -27.18
C LYS A 770 -11.07 7.39 -28.02
N LEU A 771 -12.24 7.24 -27.39
CA LEU A 771 -13.52 7.01 -28.07
C LEU A 771 -13.90 8.18 -28.99
N LEU A 772 -13.68 9.42 -28.57
CA LEU A 772 -13.91 10.61 -29.39
C LEU A 772 -13.01 10.63 -30.63
N ILE A 773 -11.72 10.34 -30.48
CA ILE A 773 -10.77 10.28 -31.59
C ILE A 773 -11.13 9.15 -32.57
N GLU A 774 -11.51 7.97 -32.07
CA GLU A 774 -11.94 6.83 -32.89
C GLU A 774 -13.23 7.14 -33.67
N SER A 775 -14.22 7.75 -33.02
CA SER A 775 -15.46 8.21 -33.66
C SER A 775 -15.19 9.27 -34.74
N ALA A 776 -14.32 10.25 -34.44
CA ALA A 776 -13.92 11.27 -35.42
C ALA A 776 -13.26 10.63 -36.65
N ARG A 777 -12.32 9.69 -36.47
CA ARG A 777 -11.67 8.97 -37.57
C ARG A 777 -12.66 8.18 -38.43
N LYS A 778 -13.64 7.51 -37.81
CA LYS A 778 -14.68 6.75 -38.51
C LYS A 778 -15.56 7.68 -39.35
N ASN A 779 -16.01 8.80 -38.77
CA ASN A 779 -16.76 9.84 -39.47
C ASN A 779 -15.97 10.48 -40.64
N PHE A 780 -14.66 10.70 -40.48
CA PHE A 780 -13.80 11.18 -41.57
C PHE A 780 -13.67 10.15 -42.70
N MET A 781 -13.55 8.87 -42.39
CA MET A 781 -13.49 7.79 -43.40
C MET A 781 -14.82 7.65 -44.15
N ASP A 782 -15.95 7.68 -43.44
CA ASP A 782 -17.28 7.61 -44.07
C ASP A 782 -17.55 8.82 -44.98
N LYS A 783 -17.12 10.03 -44.58
CA LYS A 783 -17.17 11.23 -45.45
C LYS A 783 -16.27 11.09 -46.67
N ARG A 784 -15.09 10.47 -46.56
CA ARG A 784 -14.17 10.24 -47.68
C ARG A 784 -14.71 9.22 -48.69
N ILE A 785 -15.42 8.19 -48.20
CA ILE A 785 -16.10 7.21 -49.05
C ILE A 785 -17.24 7.86 -49.84
N ASN A 786 -17.97 8.81 -49.24
CA ASN A 786 -19.01 9.57 -49.93
C ASN A 786 -18.42 10.58 -50.93
N PHE A 787 -17.28 11.21 -50.63
CA PHE A 787 -16.59 12.13 -51.55
C PHE A 787 -16.00 11.44 -52.80
N ASN A 788 -15.72 10.14 -52.72
CA ASN A 788 -15.26 9.33 -53.86
C ASN A 788 -16.41 8.68 -54.64
N LYS A 789 -17.66 8.92 -54.24
CA LYS A 789 -18.89 8.42 -54.89
C LYS A 789 -19.71 9.51 -55.60
N GLU A 790 -19.38 10.78 -55.38
CA GLU A 790 -19.75 11.91 -56.25
C GLU A 790 -18.66 12.14 -57.29
#